data_AF-A0A6N4WT31-F1
#
_entry.id   AF-A0A6N4WT31-F1
#
_cell.length_a   1.000
_cell.length_b   1.000
_cell.length_c   1.000
_cell.angle_alpha   90.00
_cell.angle_beta   90.00
_cell.angle_gamma   90.00
#
_symmetry.space_group_name_H-M   'P 1'
#
loop_
_entity.id
_entity.type
_entity.pdbx_description
1 polymer ?
#
loop_
_entity_poly.entity_id
_entity_poly.type
_entity_poly.pdbx_seq_one_letter_code
_entity_poly.pdbx_strand_id
1 'polypeptide(L)'
;MPASEETYLFIGVGGMGMAPLAGWMARAGYAIVGYDDNLQERVRCFLDGAGVELRDFVFSEQLAGFTTVVYSSAIQADHPLLAAARELGLKTLRRGEMLAEIAATKRLIAVVGSHGKTTTSGMIAHGVRHCGVDANYILGGLFNDEALPPSQYMDSDWLIAEVDESDGTIDHFSPEVTVVLNVDWDHADRYSSGEMLDAAFRQLITRTKAQVLLSTEGDLTGRFIETGGAELLTFGVNGDYCVHADTDGTLQLSGRLAEVQVESPAVGRFNQINGAAALAVLSVLAAELRSDVLSSFGGMARRQTVLHRDEQLTVLEDYAHHPTEIAALFECLRSMAPARRLVVVFQPHRYSRTKQFKREFAEILESADQLFLLPVYAAHESVIEGGTIAELAQEFSGEPPEVLTMNPSGLQRLVDTIGSEPSTVAFVGAGDIDQFGGLFTSMRRCEFDLDAAWRDFLKGRVSPNCVLKENEPMANKTTMRIGGAAQFYAEPSNLCDLRALLRAAKLFDLETFCLGRGSNLLVPDEGFPGLVIRFSGTEWRRSEALGDGRIWAGAGVRLKEVCGHAAKAGLAGFEFLEGIPGAIGGALRMNAGAMGNWMFDVVERVQFLDEAGQLQDLPKDAFHFGYRKVEEISRGIALGAILKSLEAEDEASIRERMDSYSSSRKASQPRDPSAGCIFKNPEGNFAGKLIDTYGVKGMRVGAAEVSDVHGNFIVNRGGATATDVIELVRKVRAAIHAKSGYILEPEVLLLGQAWDDVLGDVESLKGGTNCG
;
A
#
# COMPACT_ATOMS: atom_id res chain seq x y z
N MET A 1 4.85 -2.34 -35.07
CA MET A 1 5.59 -1.82 -33.90
C MET A 1 5.45 -0.31 -33.92
N PRO A 2 4.93 0.34 -32.86
CA PRO A 2 4.96 1.79 -32.80
C PRO A 2 6.39 2.29 -32.57
N ALA A 3 6.62 3.52 -33.00
CA ALA A 3 7.92 4.18 -33.06
C ALA A 3 8.59 4.27 -31.68
N SER A 4 9.91 4.18 -31.68
CA SER A 4 10.82 4.20 -30.53
C SER A 4 10.91 5.53 -29.76
N GLU A 5 9.83 6.34 -29.74
CA GLU A 5 9.82 7.67 -29.12
C GLU A 5 8.67 7.89 -28.10
N GLU A 6 7.66 7.02 -28.07
CA GLU A 6 6.55 7.19 -27.11
C GLU A 6 6.88 6.60 -25.74
N THR A 7 6.77 7.44 -24.71
CA THR A 7 7.01 7.06 -23.31
C THR A 7 5.75 7.29 -22.50
N TYR A 8 5.29 6.26 -21.80
CA TYR A 8 4.02 6.26 -21.08
C TYR A 8 4.24 6.37 -19.58
N LEU A 9 3.47 7.23 -18.92
CA LEU A 9 3.36 7.26 -17.46
C LEU A 9 2.02 6.67 -17.03
N PHE A 10 2.05 5.61 -16.23
CA PHE A 10 0.87 5.01 -15.61
C PHE A 10 0.70 5.53 -14.17
N ILE A 11 -0.39 6.23 -13.88
CA ILE A 11 -0.75 6.73 -12.54
C ILE A 11 -1.82 5.82 -11.93
N GLY A 12 -1.54 5.25 -10.76
CA GLY A 12 -2.34 4.17 -10.18
C GLY A 12 -2.05 2.83 -10.86
N VAL A 13 -0.78 2.58 -11.20
CA VAL A 13 -0.35 1.40 -11.97
C VAL A 13 -0.64 0.08 -11.24
N GLY A 14 -0.78 0.09 -9.92
CA GLY A 14 -1.02 -1.10 -9.10
C GLY A 14 -2.46 -1.63 -9.14
N GLY A 15 -3.41 -0.87 -9.72
CA GLY A 15 -4.81 -1.27 -9.83
C GLY A 15 -5.03 -2.52 -10.70
N MET A 16 -6.06 -3.31 -10.40
CA MET A 16 -6.26 -4.64 -10.96
C MET A 16 -6.63 -4.71 -12.46
N GLY A 17 -6.90 -3.59 -13.13
CA GLY A 17 -6.89 -3.51 -14.60
C GLY A 17 -5.75 -2.66 -15.18
N MET A 18 -5.01 -1.93 -14.34
CA MET A 18 -3.89 -1.08 -14.74
C MET A 18 -2.61 -1.88 -14.86
N ALA A 19 -2.30 -2.70 -13.84
CA ALA A 19 -1.06 -3.47 -13.83
C ALA A 19 -1.00 -4.46 -15.02
N PRO A 20 -2.03 -5.28 -15.29
CA PRO A 20 -2.00 -6.21 -16.41
C PRO A 20 -1.85 -5.49 -17.77
N LEU A 21 -2.50 -4.33 -17.93
CA LEU A 21 -2.39 -3.48 -19.11
C LEU A 21 -0.96 -2.94 -19.29
N ALA A 22 -0.38 -2.34 -18.25
CA ALA A 22 1.00 -1.83 -18.26
C ALA A 22 2.01 -2.95 -18.56
N GLY A 23 1.87 -4.11 -17.89
CA GLY A 23 2.73 -5.27 -18.11
C GLY A 23 2.60 -5.88 -19.50
N TRP A 24 1.40 -5.84 -20.10
CA TRP A 24 1.20 -6.27 -21.48
C TRP A 24 1.91 -5.31 -22.45
N MET A 25 1.75 -4.00 -22.27
CA MET A 25 2.39 -2.99 -23.11
C MET A 25 3.93 -3.03 -23.00
N ALA A 26 4.48 -3.18 -21.79
CA ALA A 26 5.92 -3.32 -21.62
C ALA A 26 6.47 -4.53 -22.41
N ARG A 27 5.80 -5.69 -22.34
CA ARG A 27 6.17 -6.88 -23.13
C ARG A 27 5.96 -6.71 -24.64
N ALA A 28 5.01 -5.87 -25.04
CA ALA A 28 4.79 -5.48 -26.43
C ALA A 28 5.86 -4.49 -26.96
N GLY A 29 6.77 -4.02 -26.10
CA GLY A 29 7.90 -3.16 -26.45
C GLY A 29 7.69 -1.66 -26.21
N TYR A 30 6.62 -1.26 -25.52
CA TYR A 30 6.40 0.14 -25.14
C TYR A 30 7.27 0.53 -23.93
N ALA A 31 7.76 1.76 -23.87
CA ALA A 31 8.48 2.29 -22.72
C ALA A 31 7.48 2.77 -21.65
N ILE A 32 7.38 2.03 -20.54
CA ILE A 32 6.38 2.27 -19.49
C ILE A 32 7.08 2.64 -18.18
N VAL A 33 6.67 3.77 -17.61
CA VAL A 33 6.94 4.14 -16.21
C VAL A 33 5.64 4.02 -15.41
N GLY A 34 5.70 3.35 -14.26
CA GLY A 34 4.55 3.14 -13.37
C GLY A 34 4.72 3.84 -12.03
N TYR A 35 3.66 4.48 -11.56
CA TYR A 35 3.55 5.14 -10.26
C TYR A 35 2.25 4.76 -9.56
N ASP A 36 2.30 4.45 -8.27
CA ASP A 36 1.13 4.16 -7.44
C ASP A 36 1.46 4.39 -5.95
N ASP A 37 0.68 5.23 -5.28
CA ASP A 37 0.82 5.56 -3.85
C ASP A 37 0.62 4.35 -2.94
N ASN A 38 0.00 3.28 -3.46
CA ASN A 38 -0.43 2.11 -2.74
C ASN A 38 -0.05 0.79 -3.45
N LEU A 39 1.07 0.79 -4.18
CA LEU A 39 1.57 -0.42 -4.82
C LEU A 39 1.80 -1.53 -3.80
N GLN A 40 1.38 -2.75 -4.15
CA GLN A 40 1.60 -3.96 -3.34
C GLN A 40 2.74 -4.80 -3.93
N GLU A 41 3.49 -5.51 -3.09
CA GLU A 41 4.72 -6.20 -3.50
C GLU A 41 4.47 -7.24 -4.58
N ARG A 42 3.39 -8.01 -4.47
CA ARG A 42 2.99 -8.99 -5.48
C ARG A 42 2.81 -8.37 -6.88
N VAL A 43 2.17 -7.20 -6.94
CA VAL A 43 1.95 -6.47 -8.20
C VAL A 43 3.25 -5.81 -8.67
N ARG A 44 4.05 -5.27 -7.75
CA ARG A 44 5.38 -4.74 -8.02
C ARG A 44 6.28 -5.78 -8.71
N CYS A 45 6.38 -6.99 -8.15
CA CYS A 45 7.13 -8.11 -8.73
C CYS A 45 6.69 -8.46 -10.14
N PHE A 46 5.37 -8.51 -10.39
CA PHE A 46 4.84 -8.77 -11.73
C PHE A 46 5.22 -7.68 -12.74
N LEU A 47 5.09 -6.40 -12.35
CA LEU A 47 5.37 -5.26 -13.21
C LEU A 47 6.87 -5.13 -13.53
N ASP A 48 7.72 -5.29 -12.51
CA ASP A 48 9.18 -5.31 -12.68
C ASP A 48 9.60 -6.46 -13.61
N GLY A 49 9.06 -7.67 -13.38
CA GLY A 49 9.27 -8.83 -14.25
C GLY A 49 8.66 -8.70 -15.65
N ALA A 50 7.79 -7.71 -15.89
CA ALA A 50 7.28 -7.35 -17.22
C ALA A 50 8.12 -6.27 -17.92
N GLY A 51 9.09 -5.65 -17.23
CA GLY A 51 9.93 -4.58 -17.75
C GLY A 51 9.34 -3.17 -17.57
N VAL A 52 8.40 -2.99 -16.65
CA VAL A 52 7.87 -1.66 -16.30
C VAL A 52 8.85 -0.97 -15.34
N GLU A 53 9.25 0.27 -15.64
CA GLU A 53 10.06 1.08 -14.72
C GLU A 53 9.18 1.64 -13.60
N LEU A 54 9.31 1.11 -12.39
CA LEU A 54 8.50 1.54 -11.25
C LEU A 54 9.19 2.67 -10.49
N ARG A 55 8.46 3.75 -10.21
CA ARG A 55 8.92 4.88 -9.42
C ARG A 55 8.05 5.07 -8.19
N ASP A 56 8.70 5.17 -7.02
CA ASP A 56 8.01 5.49 -5.77
C ASP A 56 7.60 6.97 -5.69
N PHE A 57 8.28 7.84 -6.45
CA PHE A 57 7.99 9.27 -6.54
C PHE A 57 8.08 9.74 -8.00
N VAL A 58 7.09 10.50 -8.44
CA VAL A 58 7.08 11.18 -9.74
C VAL A 58 6.72 12.64 -9.50
N PHE A 59 7.50 13.56 -10.06
CA PHE A 59 7.30 15.00 -9.90
C PHE A 59 6.79 15.63 -11.19
N SER A 60 6.02 16.71 -11.05
CA SER A 60 5.50 17.48 -12.19
C SER A 60 6.62 17.98 -13.11
N GLU A 61 7.79 18.32 -12.56
CA GLU A 61 8.99 18.74 -13.31
C GLU A 61 9.51 17.67 -14.27
N GLN A 62 9.20 16.39 -14.02
CA GLN A 62 9.66 15.27 -14.86
C GLN A 62 8.66 14.94 -15.97
N LEU A 63 7.46 15.53 -15.98
CA LEU A 63 6.39 15.14 -16.89
C LEU A 63 6.71 15.41 -18.36
N ALA A 64 7.57 16.39 -18.65
CA ALA A 64 8.04 16.70 -20.00
C ALA A 64 8.78 15.53 -20.68
N GLY A 65 9.21 14.51 -19.91
CA GLY A 65 9.81 13.28 -20.45
C GLY A 65 8.81 12.24 -20.95
N PHE A 66 7.50 12.46 -20.82
CA PHE A 66 6.45 11.53 -21.27
C PHE A 66 5.67 12.08 -22.46
N THR A 67 5.09 11.18 -23.25
CA THR A 67 4.18 11.52 -24.35
C THR A 67 2.72 11.29 -23.99
N THR A 68 2.46 10.25 -23.19
CA THR A 68 1.10 9.84 -22.79
C THR A 68 1.03 9.52 -21.30
N VAL A 69 -0.03 9.97 -20.63
CA VAL A 69 -0.38 9.61 -19.25
C VAL A 69 -1.61 8.73 -19.25
N VAL A 70 -1.48 7.51 -18.73
CA VAL A 70 -2.59 6.58 -18.52
C VAL A 70 -2.93 6.54 -17.04
N TYR A 71 -4.22 6.64 -16.68
CA TYR A 71 -4.62 6.72 -15.27
C TYR A 71 -5.83 5.84 -14.93
N SER A 72 -5.84 5.37 -13.68
CA SER A 72 -6.93 4.59 -13.08
C SER A 72 -8.19 5.43 -12.87
N SER A 73 -9.36 4.80 -12.80
CA SER A 73 -10.62 5.45 -12.40
C SER A 73 -10.61 5.96 -10.95
N ALA A 74 -9.69 5.46 -10.11
CA ALA A 74 -9.49 5.95 -8.75
C ALA A 74 -8.78 7.32 -8.69
N ILE A 75 -8.11 7.73 -9.77
CA ILE A 75 -7.40 9.01 -9.83
C ILE A 75 -8.40 10.13 -10.10
N GLN A 76 -8.47 11.07 -9.15
CA GLN A 76 -9.36 12.23 -9.25
C GLN A 76 -8.91 13.20 -10.35
N ALA A 77 -9.86 13.96 -10.90
CA ALA A 77 -9.61 14.85 -12.03
C ALA A 77 -8.63 15.99 -11.72
N ASP A 78 -8.50 16.35 -10.44
CA ASP A 78 -7.62 17.38 -9.88
C ASP A 78 -6.29 16.82 -9.34
N HIS A 79 -6.00 15.52 -9.56
CA HIS A 79 -4.74 14.93 -9.16
C HIS A 79 -3.55 15.72 -9.72
N PRO A 80 -2.55 16.12 -8.91
CA PRO A 80 -1.51 17.08 -9.32
C PRO A 80 -0.75 16.69 -10.60
N LEU A 81 -0.35 15.42 -10.72
CA LEU A 81 0.34 14.93 -11.93
C LEU A 81 -0.56 14.95 -13.17
N LEU A 82 -1.87 14.71 -13.02
CA LEU A 82 -2.80 14.70 -14.14
C LEU A 82 -3.11 16.13 -14.59
N ALA A 83 -3.28 17.06 -13.64
CA ALA A 83 -3.42 18.49 -13.93
C ALA A 83 -2.20 19.02 -14.67
N ALA A 84 -0.98 18.76 -14.16
CA ALA A 84 0.26 19.18 -14.79
C ALA A 84 0.47 18.56 -16.18
N ALA A 85 0.11 17.28 -16.37
CA ALA A 85 0.17 16.63 -17.68
C ALA A 85 -0.74 17.32 -18.72
N ARG A 86 -1.94 17.74 -18.32
CA ARG A 86 -2.87 18.48 -19.18
C ARG A 86 -2.36 19.87 -19.51
N GLU A 87 -1.76 20.57 -18.54
CA GLU A 87 -1.14 21.88 -18.75
C GLU A 87 0.03 21.81 -19.76
N LEU A 88 0.81 20.73 -19.73
CA LEU A 88 1.88 20.45 -20.69
C LEU A 88 1.36 19.94 -22.05
N GLY A 89 0.05 19.72 -22.21
CA GLY A 89 -0.55 19.22 -23.45
C GLY A 89 -0.28 17.75 -23.75
N LEU A 90 0.07 16.94 -22.74
CA LEU A 90 0.28 15.50 -22.91
C LEU A 90 -1.04 14.78 -23.22
N LYS A 91 -0.97 13.68 -23.98
CA LYS A 91 -2.16 12.83 -24.20
C LYS A 91 -2.52 12.17 -22.88
N THR A 92 -3.74 12.36 -22.39
CA THR A 92 -4.22 11.71 -21.16
C THR A 92 -5.33 10.71 -21.48
N LEU A 93 -5.18 9.45 -21.06
CA LEU A 93 -6.14 8.37 -21.30
C LEU A 93 -6.54 7.70 -19.99
N ARG A 94 -7.83 7.43 -19.81
CA ARG A 94 -8.30 6.50 -18.78
C ARG A 94 -7.89 5.08 -19.15
N ARG A 95 -7.77 4.21 -18.15
CA ARG A 95 -7.50 2.77 -18.34
C ARG A 95 -8.31 2.14 -19.49
N GLY A 96 -9.64 2.32 -19.46
CA GLY A 96 -10.54 1.72 -20.44
C GLY A 96 -10.35 2.28 -21.86
N GLU A 97 -10.01 3.57 -21.99
CA GLU A 97 -9.70 4.20 -23.28
C GLU A 97 -8.39 3.64 -23.85
N MET A 98 -7.35 3.48 -23.03
CA MET A 98 -6.10 2.86 -23.44
C MET A 98 -6.29 1.38 -23.83
N LEU A 99 -7.09 0.63 -23.07
CA LEU A 99 -7.44 -0.75 -23.41
C LEU A 99 -8.20 -0.81 -24.75
N ALA A 100 -9.11 0.13 -25.00
CA ALA A 100 -9.83 0.24 -26.27
C ALA A 100 -8.89 0.56 -27.45
N GLU A 101 -7.89 1.42 -27.28
CA GLU A 101 -6.87 1.69 -28.31
C GLU A 101 -6.10 0.41 -28.68
N ILE A 102 -5.70 -0.40 -27.68
CA ILE A 102 -5.06 -1.69 -27.93
C ILE A 102 -6.04 -2.65 -28.62
N ALA A 103 -7.24 -2.78 -28.08
CA ALA A 103 -8.24 -3.71 -28.58
C ALA A 103 -8.67 -3.40 -30.03
N ALA A 104 -8.66 -2.12 -30.44
CA ALA A 104 -8.95 -1.72 -31.82
C ALA A 104 -7.94 -2.30 -32.83
N THR A 105 -6.73 -2.65 -32.39
CA THR A 105 -5.69 -3.27 -33.22
C THR A 105 -5.73 -4.81 -33.21
N LYS A 106 -6.67 -5.41 -32.46
CA LYS A 106 -6.77 -6.84 -32.22
C LYS A 106 -8.18 -7.36 -32.50
N ARG A 107 -8.31 -8.68 -32.62
CA ARG A 107 -9.59 -9.40 -32.58
C ARG A 107 -9.96 -9.62 -31.11
N LEU A 108 -10.79 -8.72 -30.59
CA LEU A 108 -11.17 -8.72 -29.17
C LEU A 108 -12.26 -9.77 -28.88
N ILE A 109 -12.01 -10.61 -27.89
CA ILE A 109 -13.02 -11.37 -27.16
C ILE A 109 -13.31 -10.60 -25.87
N ALA A 110 -14.46 -9.93 -25.83
CA ALA A 110 -14.91 -9.13 -24.70
C ALA A 110 -15.73 -9.99 -23.73
N VAL A 111 -15.27 -10.14 -22.49
CA VAL A 111 -16.05 -10.77 -21.42
C VAL A 111 -16.76 -9.68 -20.64
N VAL A 112 -18.10 -9.72 -20.62
CA VAL A 112 -18.97 -8.72 -19.97
C VAL A 112 -20.01 -9.38 -19.07
N GLY A 113 -20.51 -8.61 -18.10
CA GLY A 113 -21.60 -9.00 -17.21
C GLY A 113 -21.40 -8.48 -15.79
N SER A 114 -22.45 -8.40 -14.98
CA SER A 114 -22.37 -7.80 -13.64
C SER A 114 -21.46 -8.60 -12.70
N HIS A 115 -21.49 -9.92 -12.77
CA HIS A 115 -20.73 -10.82 -11.90
C HIS A 115 -19.94 -11.87 -12.70
N GLY A 116 -18.85 -12.39 -12.13
CA GLY A 116 -18.09 -13.52 -12.68
C GLY A 116 -17.09 -13.20 -13.79
N LYS A 117 -17.01 -11.94 -14.27
CA LYS A 117 -16.09 -11.50 -15.33
C LYS A 117 -14.66 -11.99 -15.12
N THR A 118 -14.09 -11.70 -13.95
CA THR A 118 -12.70 -12.01 -13.60
C THR A 118 -12.42 -13.50 -13.46
N THR A 119 -13.39 -14.28 -12.97
CA THR A 119 -13.24 -15.73 -12.87
C THR A 119 -13.30 -16.37 -14.25
N THR A 120 -14.24 -15.95 -15.09
CA THR A 120 -14.38 -16.47 -16.46
C THR A 120 -13.18 -16.08 -17.34
N SER A 121 -12.74 -14.83 -17.29
CA SER A 121 -11.54 -14.38 -18.03
C SER A 121 -10.29 -15.13 -17.57
N GLY A 122 -10.15 -15.40 -16.27
CA GLY A 122 -9.11 -16.24 -15.69
C GLY A 122 -9.16 -17.68 -16.20
N MET A 123 -10.33 -18.31 -16.23
CA MET A 123 -10.52 -19.67 -16.80
C MET A 123 -10.18 -19.72 -18.29
N ILE A 124 -10.58 -18.70 -19.07
CA ILE A 124 -10.22 -18.61 -20.49
C ILE A 124 -8.70 -18.47 -20.65
N ALA A 125 -8.06 -17.56 -19.93
CA ALA A 125 -6.61 -17.35 -20.00
C ALA A 125 -5.81 -18.58 -19.56
N HIS A 126 -6.26 -19.26 -18.50
CA HIS A 126 -5.71 -20.56 -18.09
C HIS A 126 -5.86 -21.59 -19.20
N GLY A 127 -7.06 -21.73 -19.77
CA GLY A 127 -7.35 -22.69 -20.83
C GLY A 127 -6.54 -22.44 -22.10
N VAL A 128 -6.36 -21.19 -22.50
CA VAL A 128 -5.53 -20.79 -23.65
C VAL A 128 -4.08 -21.24 -23.43
N ARG A 129 -3.51 -20.98 -22.24
CA ARG A 129 -2.16 -21.40 -21.90
C ARG A 129 -2.03 -22.91 -21.80
N HIS A 130 -2.98 -23.54 -21.12
CA HIS A 130 -3.00 -24.98 -20.88
C HIS A 130 -3.15 -25.75 -22.18
N CYS A 131 -4.01 -25.32 -23.10
CA CYS A 131 -4.21 -25.96 -24.40
C CYS A 131 -3.17 -25.54 -25.46
N GLY A 132 -2.28 -24.58 -25.16
CA GLY A 132 -1.24 -24.13 -26.10
C GLY A 132 -1.79 -23.27 -27.25
N VAL A 133 -2.84 -22.49 -26.99
CA VAL A 133 -3.47 -21.59 -27.96
C VAL A 133 -2.75 -20.25 -27.98
N ASP A 134 -2.46 -19.74 -29.18
CA ASP A 134 -1.84 -18.44 -29.33
C ASP A 134 -2.87 -17.29 -29.21
N ALA A 135 -3.01 -16.72 -28.00
CA ALA A 135 -3.82 -15.52 -27.78
C ALA A 135 -3.18 -14.59 -26.74
N ASN A 136 -3.48 -13.29 -26.88
CA ASN A 136 -3.20 -12.30 -25.85
C ASN A 136 -4.32 -12.29 -24.82
N TYR A 137 -4.00 -11.94 -23.58
CA TYR A 137 -5.02 -11.63 -22.58
C TYR A 137 -4.56 -10.51 -21.64
N ILE A 138 -5.53 -9.73 -21.17
CA ILE A 138 -5.36 -8.69 -20.14
C ILE A 138 -6.50 -8.87 -19.15
N LEU A 139 -6.19 -9.40 -17.95
CA LEU A 139 -7.18 -9.71 -16.93
C LEU A 139 -7.44 -8.51 -16.01
N GLY A 140 -8.61 -8.52 -15.35
CA GLY A 140 -8.98 -7.62 -14.25
C GLY A 140 -8.67 -8.18 -12.86
N GLY A 141 -7.91 -9.28 -12.79
CA GLY A 141 -7.63 -10.06 -11.57
C GLY A 141 -6.26 -10.75 -11.61
N LEU A 142 -5.71 -11.10 -10.44
CA LEU A 142 -4.55 -11.97 -10.34
C LEU A 142 -5.02 -13.42 -10.23
N PHE A 143 -4.28 -14.36 -10.80
CA PHE A 143 -4.46 -15.78 -10.49
C PHE A 143 -4.20 -16.05 -9.01
N ASN A 144 -4.66 -17.16 -8.44
CA ASN A 144 -4.25 -17.57 -7.10
C ASN A 144 -2.77 -18.02 -7.10
N ASP A 145 -2.36 -18.74 -8.15
CA ASP A 145 -0.97 -19.08 -8.41
C ASP A 145 -0.19 -17.83 -8.84
N GLU A 146 0.78 -17.41 -8.02
CA GLU A 146 1.63 -16.25 -8.29
C GLU A 146 2.57 -16.44 -9.48
N ALA A 147 2.81 -17.69 -9.92
CA ALA A 147 3.61 -17.97 -11.11
C ALA A 147 2.91 -17.63 -12.43
N LEU A 148 1.57 -17.50 -12.41
CA LEU A 148 0.79 -17.19 -13.61
C LEU A 148 0.63 -15.67 -13.77
N PRO A 149 1.07 -15.09 -14.90
CA PRO A 149 0.97 -13.65 -15.12
C PRO A 149 -0.48 -13.26 -15.47
N PRO A 150 -1.01 -12.16 -14.91
CA PRO A 150 -2.35 -11.65 -15.22
C PRO A 150 -2.47 -11.00 -16.61
N SER A 151 -1.38 -10.89 -17.36
CA SER A 151 -1.43 -10.57 -18.78
C SER A 151 -0.36 -11.32 -19.58
N GLN A 152 -0.65 -11.54 -20.86
CA GLN A 152 0.23 -12.22 -21.80
C GLN A 152 0.26 -11.48 -23.13
N TYR A 153 1.48 -11.12 -23.54
CA TYR A 153 1.75 -10.61 -24.88
C TYR A 153 2.33 -11.72 -25.75
N MET A 154 1.74 -11.92 -26.93
CA MET A 154 2.26 -12.76 -28.01
C MET A 154 1.91 -12.15 -29.37
N ASP A 155 2.62 -12.58 -30.41
CA ASP A 155 2.33 -12.21 -31.80
C ASP A 155 1.10 -12.98 -32.31
N SER A 156 -0.06 -12.60 -31.78
CA SER A 156 -1.37 -13.13 -32.13
C SER A 156 -2.35 -11.97 -32.34
N ASP A 157 -3.28 -12.15 -33.26
CA ASP A 157 -4.35 -11.19 -33.50
C ASP A 157 -5.40 -11.21 -32.39
N TRP A 158 -5.54 -12.31 -31.65
CA TRP A 158 -6.55 -12.45 -30.61
C TRP A 158 -6.15 -11.73 -29.32
N LEU A 159 -7.12 -11.04 -28.72
CA LEU A 159 -7.03 -10.45 -27.38
C LEU A 159 -8.27 -10.82 -26.57
N ILE A 160 -8.08 -11.38 -25.38
CA ILE A 160 -9.13 -11.61 -24.40
C ILE A 160 -9.04 -10.53 -23.34
N ALA A 161 -10.13 -9.81 -23.09
CA ALA A 161 -10.17 -8.81 -22.03
C ALA A 161 -11.55 -8.71 -21.37
N GLU A 162 -11.53 -8.33 -20.10
CA GLU A 162 -12.74 -7.88 -19.41
C GLU A 162 -13.10 -6.47 -19.89
N VAL A 163 -14.36 -6.28 -20.27
CA VAL A 163 -14.89 -4.95 -20.57
C VAL A 163 -15.86 -4.59 -19.45
N ASP A 164 -15.47 -3.58 -18.68
CA ASP A 164 -16.19 -3.16 -17.49
C ASP A 164 -17.22 -2.09 -17.85
N GLU A 165 -18.48 -2.35 -17.54
CA GLU A 165 -19.59 -1.44 -17.76
C GLU A 165 -19.53 -0.20 -16.85
N SER A 166 -18.89 -0.30 -15.68
CA SER A 166 -18.90 0.73 -14.65
C SER A 166 -18.00 1.92 -14.97
N ASP A 167 -16.98 1.72 -15.82
CA ASP A 167 -15.99 2.74 -16.17
C ASP A 167 -16.46 3.74 -17.25
N GLY A 168 -17.59 3.45 -17.88
CA GLY A 168 -18.18 4.28 -18.94
C GLY A 168 -17.40 4.28 -20.25
N THR A 169 -16.55 3.29 -20.49
CA THR A 169 -15.72 3.16 -21.70
C THR A 169 -16.19 2.04 -22.64
N ILE A 170 -17.24 1.31 -22.26
CA ILE A 170 -17.88 0.24 -23.05
C ILE A 170 -18.19 0.65 -24.51
N ASP A 171 -18.43 1.95 -24.74
CA ASP A 171 -18.73 2.51 -26.07
C ASP A 171 -17.53 2.62 -27.01
N HIS A 172 -16.31 2.49 -26.50
CA HIS A 172 -15.10 2.52 -27.30
C HIS A 172 -14.72 1.15 -27.89
N PHE A 173 -15.43 0.09 -27.52
CA PHE A 173 -15.13 -1.27 -27.94
C PHE A 173 -15.99 -1.71 -29.14
N SER A 174 -15.37 -2.45 -30.05
CA SER A 174 -16.03 -3.14 -31.18
C SER A 174 -15.51 -4.57 -31.28
N PRO A 175 -15.98 -5.48 -30.40
CA PRO A 175 -15.43 -6.81 -30.24
C PRO A 175 -15.60 -7.68 -31.48
N GLU A 176 -14.70 -8.65 -31.65
CA GLU A 176 -14.93 -9.77 -32.57
C GLU A 176 -15.99 -10.71 -31.98
N VAL A 177 -15.84 -11.05 -30.71
CA VAL A 177 -16.77 -11.88 -29.93
C VAL A 177 -17.14 -11.17 -28.63
N THR A 178 -18.42 -11.15 -28.27
CA THR A 178 -18.89 -10.65 -26.96
C THR A 178 -19.50 -11.80 -26.17
N VAL A 179 -19.01 -12.02 -24.95
CA VAL A 179 -19.50 -13.05 -24.02
C VAL A 179 -20.25 -12.36 -22.88
N VAL A 180 -21.56 -12.58 -22.78
CA VAL A 180 -22.42 -11.98 -21.76
C VAL A 180 -22.77 -13.02 -20.70
N LEU A 181 -22.24 -12.85 -19.49
CA LEU A 181 -22.43 -13.80 -18.39
C LEU A 181 -23.77 -13.64 -17.68
N ASN A 182 -24.14 -12.41 -17.34
CA ASN A 182 -25.33 -12.01 -16.61
C ASN A 182 -25.47 -10.48 -16.68
N VAL A 183 -26.65 -9.95 -16.36
CA VAL A 183 -26.89 -8.50 -16.28
C VAL A 183 -27.85 -8.20 -15.13
N ASP A 184 -27.27 -7.87 -13.99
CA ASP A 184 -27.94 -7.41 -12.78
C ASP A 184 -27.66 -5.91 -12.57
N TRP A 185 -28.64 -5.17 -12.08
CA TRP A 185 -28.48 -3.73 -11.86
C TRP A 185 -27.58 -3.46 -10.65
N ASP A 186 -26.31 -3.24 -10.93
CA ASP A 186 -25.29 -2.71 -10.01
C ASP A 186 -24.87 -1.30 -10.49
N HIS A 187 -24.06 -0.59 -9.69
CA HIS A 187 -23.49 0.72 -10.03
C HIS A 187 -24.54 1.82 -10.26
N ALA A 188 -25.41 2.04 -9.26
CA ALA A 188 -26.43 3.10 -9.28
C ALA A 188 -25.86 4.52 -9.42
N ASP A 189 -24.57 4.72 -9.16
CA ASP A 189 -23.82 5.94 -9.41
C ASP A 189 -23.64 6.26 -10.90
N ARG A 190 -23.59 5.23 -11.76
CA ARG A 190 -23.45 5.36 -13.20
C ARG A 190 -24.75 5.15 -13.96
N TYR A 191 -25.49 4.09 -13.64
CA TYR A 191 -26.73 3.73 -14.31
C TYR A 191 -27.89 3.93 -13.33
N SER A 192 -28.70 4.97 -13.54
CA SER A 192 -29.82 5.23 -12.64
C SER A 192 -31.02 4.29 -12.81
N SER A 193 -30.96 3.37 -13.80
CA SER A 193 -31.89 2.26 -13.94
C SER A 193 -31.26 1.07 -14.68
N GLY A 194 -31.82 -0.13 -14.49
CA GLY A 194 -31.42 -1.33 -15.24
C GLY A 194 -31.64 -1.20 -16.75
N GLU A 195 -32.60 -0.38 -17.20
CA GLU A 195 -32.83 -0.13 -18.63
C GLU A 195 -31.64 0.58 -19.30
N MET A 196 -30.96 1.48 -18.58
CA MET A 196 -29.76 2.15 -19.11
C MET A 196 -28.57 1.21 -19.18
N LEU A 197 -28.46 0.27 -18.24
CA LEU A 197 -27.47 -0.80 -18.31
C LEU A 197 -27.72 -1.71 -19.52
N ASP A 198 -28.98 -2.09 -19.75
CA ASP A 198 -29.38 -2.87 -20.93
C ASP A 198 -29.08 -2.15 -22.23
N ALA A 199 -29.31 -0.84 -22.28
CA ALA A 199 -28.99 -0.04 -23.45
C ALA A 199 -27.48 -0.05 -23.76
N ALA A 200 -26.62 0.05 -22.74
CA ALA A 200 -25.17 -0.02 -22.93
C ALA A 200 -24.73 -1.40 -23.48
N PHE A 201 -25.29 -2.49 -22.95
CA PHE A 201 -25.00 -3.84 -23.44
C PHE A 201 -25.51 -4.05 -24.87
N ARG A 202 -26.73 -3.59 -25.20
CA ARG A 202 -27.27 -3.63 -26.58
C ARG A 202 -26.37 -2.90 -27.57
N GLN A 203 -25.85 -1.74 -27.18
CA GLN A 203 -24.96 -0.96 -28.04
C GLN A 203 -23.62 -1.69 -28.28
N LEU A 204 -23.04 -2.31 -27.26
CA LEU A 204 -21.84 -3.14 -27.43
C LEU A 204 -22.10 -4.32 -28.37
N ILE A 205 -23.19 -5.05 -28.13
CA ILE A 205 -23.62 -6.21 -28.91
C ILE A 205 -23.85 -5.84 -30.38
N THR A 206 -24.44 -4.67 -30.65
CA THR A 206 -24.64 -4.16 -32.03
C THR A 206 -23.32 -3.88 -32.75
N ARG A 207 -22.26 -3.55 -32.01
CA ARG A 207 -20.90 -3.32 -32.55
C ARG A 207 -20.07 -4.60 -32.65
N THR A 208 -20.58 -5.74 -32.18
CA THR A 208 -19.89 -7.03 -32.26
C THR A 208 -19.84 -7.51 -33.71
N LYS A 209 -18.65 -7.94 -34.15
CA LYS A 209 -18.39 -8.24 -35.56
C LYS A 209 -18.79 -9.65 -35.98
N ALA A 210 -18.55 -10.65 -35.13
CA ALA A 210 -18.72 -12.06 -35.51
C ALA A 210 -19.76 -12.78 -34.66
N GLN A 211 -19.57 -12.87 -33.34
CA GLN A 211 -20.37 -13.75 -32.47
C GLN A 211 -20.74 -13.11 -31.14
N VAL A 212 -21.97 -13.34 -30.69
CA VAL A 212 -22.46 -12.99 -29.36
C VAL A 212 -22.81 -14.27 -28.63
N LEU A 213 -22.15 -14.51 -27.50
CA LEU A 213 -22.36 -15.68 -26.65
C LEU A 213 -23.14 -15.26 -25.40
N LEU A 214 -24.36 -15.77 -25.23
CA LEU A 214 -25.20 -15.49 -24.06
C LEU A 214 -25.29 -16.71 -23.14
N SER A 215 -25.25 -16.48 -21.83
CA SER A 215 -25.59 -17.52 -20.87
C SER A 215 -27.05 -17.97 -21.04
N THR A 216 -27.31 -19.28 -20.91
CA THR A 216 -28.68 -19.81 -20.80
C THR A 216 -29.31 -19.56 -19.43
N GLU A 217 -28.54 -19.06 -18.47
CA GLU A 217 -29.03 -18.69 -17.14
C GLU A 217 -29.62 -17.27 -17.16
N GLY A 218 -30.79 -17.11 -16.55
CA GLY A 218 -31.57 -15.87 -16.63
C GLY A 218 -32.23 -15.67 -18.01
N ASP A 219 -32.74 -14.46 -18.26
CA ASP A 219 -33.43 -14.09 -19.51
C ASP A 219 -32.56 -13.18 -20.40
N LEU A 220 -31.33 -13.60 -20.69
CA LEU A 220 -30.44 -12.82 -21.56
C LEU A 220 -30.88 -12.89 -23.03
N THR A 221 -31.39 -14.04 -23.47
CA THR A 221 -31.88 -14.23 -24.84
C THR A 221 -33.12 -13.41 -25.11
N GLY A 222 -34.04 -13.23 -24.15
CA GLY A 222 -35.16 -12.30 -24.28
C GLY A 222 -34.74 -10.83 -24.27
N ARG A 223 -33.67 -10.49 -23.53
CA ARG A 223 -33.13 -9.13 -23.46
C ARG A 223 -32.33 -8.73 -24.70
N PHE A 224 -31.51 -9.61 -25.28
CA PHE A 224 -30.52 -9.25 -26.29
C PHE A 224 -30.64 -10.06 -27.60
N ILE A 225 -31.82 -10.00 -28.24
CA ILE A 225 -32.09 -10.71 -29.52
C ILE A 225 -31.40 -10.03 -30.71
N GLU A 226 -31.28 -8.70 -30.70
CA GLU A 226 -30.76 -7.92 -31.81
C GLU A 226 -29.24 -7.73 -31.70
N THR A 227 -28.48 -8.37 -32.61
CA THR A 227 -27.00 -8.44 -32.56
C THR A 227 -26.28 -7.60 -33.62
N GLY A 228 -26.98 -6.72 -34.33
CA GLY A 228 -26.37 -5.87 -35.37
C GLY A 228 -25.76 -6.61 -36.57
N GLY A 229 -25.93 -7.94 -36.66
CA GLY A 229 -25.37 -8.79 -37.72
C GLY A 229 -24.49 -9.94 -37.22
N ALA A 230 -24.09 -9.95 -35.95
CA ALA A 230 -23.33 -11.05 -35.37
C ALA A 230 -24.19 -12.31 -35.16
N GLU A 231 -23.59 -13.49 -35.24
CA GLU A 231 -24.25 -14.77 -34.93
C GLU A 231 -24.53 -14.84 -33.42
N LEU A 232 -25.80 -15.02 -33.05
CA LEU A 232 -26.22 -15.19 -31.66
C LEU A 232 -26.15 -16.67 -31.28
N LEU A 233 -25.34 -17.00 -30.27
CA LEU A 233 -25.17 -18.35 -29.72
C LEU A 233 -25.30 -18.33 -28.20
N THR A 234 -25.55 -19.50 -27.61
CA THR A 234 -25.77 -19.65 -26.17
C THR A 234 -24.82 -20.68 -25.54
N PHE A 235 -24.52 -20.53 -24.25
CA PHE A 235 -23.73 -21.50 -23.48
C PHE A 235 -24.42 -21.88 -22.16
N GLY A 236 -24.29 -23.13 -21.74
CA GLY A 236 -24.87 -23.68 -20.50
C GLY A 236 -25.54 -25.05 -20.69
N VAL A 237 -26.37 -25.49 -19.74
CA VAL A 237 -26.94 -26.86 -19.70
C VAL A 237 -27.83 -27.19 -20.90
N ASN A 238 -28.30 -26.19 -21.65
CA ASN A 238 -29.11 -26.35 -22.88
C ASN A 238 -28.70 -25.36 -23.99
N GLY A 239 -27.45 -24.88 -23.98
CA GLY A 239 -26.97 -23.91 -24.96
C GLY A 239 -26.47 -24.56 -26.26
N ASP A 240 -26.15 -23.72 -27.25
CA ASP A 240 -25.39 -24.15 -28.44
C ASP A 240 -24.03 -24.74 -28.07
N TYR A 241 -23.38 -24.17 -27.05
CA TYR A 241 -22.23 -24.74 -26.34
C TYR A 241 -22.74 -25.40 -25.06
N CYS A 242 -23.09 -26.68 -25.16
CA CYS A 242 -23.79 -27.39 -24.09
C CYS A 242 -22.81 -28.03 -23.11
N VAL A 243 -22.96 -27.72 -21.82
CA VAL A 243 -22.15 -28.26 -20.73
C VAL A 243 -23.06 -28.78 -19.64
N HIS A 244 -23.00 -30.08 -19.37
CA HIS A 244 -23.81 -30.74 -18.35
C HIS A 244 -22.92 -31.42 -17.31
N ALA A 245 -23.12 -31.12 -16.03
CA ALA A 245 -22.41 -31.80 -14.93
C ALA A 245 -23.09 -33.14 -14.60
N ASP A 246 -22.34 -34.23 -14.65
CA ASP A 246 -22.77 -35.55 -14.20
C ASP A 246 -22.70 -35.65 -12.67
N THR A 247 -23.32 -36.69 -12.13
CA THR A 247 -23.39 -37.00 -10.69
C THR A 247 -22.04 -37.24 -10.03
N ASP A 248 -21.03 -37.65 -10.80
CA ASP A 248 -19.64 -37.81 -10.34
C ASP A 248 -18.82 -36.51 -10.44
N GLY A 249 -19.43 -35.42 -10.92
CA GLY A 249 -18.79 -34.13 -11.11
C GLY A 249 -18.05 -33.98 -12.44
N THR A 250 -18.09 -34.96 -13.35
CA THR A 250 -17.53 -34.79 -14.70
C THR A 250 -18.45 -33.91 -15.56
N LEU A 251 -17.89 -33.12 -16.47
CA LEU A 251 -18.64 -32.29 -17.41
C LEU A 251 -18.73 -32.99 -18.76
N GLN A 252 -19.95 -33.30 -19.17
CA GLN A 252 -20.28 -33.79 -20.51
C GLN A 252 -20.51 -32.60 -21.45
N LEU A 253 -19.76 -32.58 -22.54
CA LEU A 253 -19.81 -31.52 -23.55
C LEU A 253 -20.60 -31.98 -24.77
N SER A 254 -21.44 -31.11 -25.32
CA SER A 254 -22.18 -31.37 -26.57
C SER A 254 -22.51 -30.08 -27.35
N GLY A 255 -23.25 -30.21 -28.44
CA GLY A 255 -23.58 -29.09 -29.32
C GLY A 255 -22.39 -28.72 -30.21
N ARG A 256 -21.90 -27.48 -30.09
CA ARG A 256 -20.73 -26.97 -30.82
C ARG A 256 -19.39 -27.29 -30.14
N LEU A 257 -19.41 -27.87 -28.94
CA LEU A 257 -18.20 -28.32 -28.25
C LEU A 257 -17.75 -29.70 -28.78
N ALA A 258 -16.45 -29.96 -28.71
CA ALA A 258 -15.92 -31.29 -28.98
C ALA A 258 -16.42 -32.29 -27.93
N GLU A 259 -16.76 -33.51 -28.35
CA GLU A 259 -17.17 -34.60 -27.45
C GLU A 259 -15.98 -35.15 -26.66
N VAL A 260 -15.52 -34.36 -25.69
CA VAL A 260 -14.44 -34.67 -24.74
C VAL A 260 -14.99 -34.56 -23.34
N GLN A 261 -14.64 -35.51 -22.46
CA GLN A 261 -14.97 -35.40 -21.04
C GLN A 261 -13.99 -34.45 -20.36
N VAL A 262 -14.54 -33.42 -19.71
CA VAL A 262 -13.78 -32.44 -18.95
C VAL A 262 -14.06 -32.61 -17.47
N GLU A 263 -13.02 -32.63 -16.66
CA GLU A 263 -13.15 -32.67 -15.21
C GLU A 263 -13.63 -31.31 -14.69
N SER A 264 -14.69 -31.30 -13.87
CA SER A 264 -15.15 -30.05 -13.24
C SER A 264 -14.13 -29.56 -12.22
N PRO A 265 -13.95 -28.24 -12.08
CA PRO A 265 -13.30 -27.70 -10.90
C PRO A 265 -14.17 -27.99 -9.67
N ALA A 266 -13.53 -28.19 -8.51
CA ALA A 266 -14.20 -28.53 -7.25
C ALA A 266 -14.91 -27.33 -6.60
N VAL A 267 -15.84 -26.71 -7.33
CA VAL A 267 -16.51 -25.46 -6.96
C VAL A 267 -17.96 -25.43 -7.45
N GLY A 268 -18.81 -24.69 -6.73
CA GLY A 268 -20.27 -24.67 -6.92
C GLY A 268 -20.77 -24.20 -8.29
N ARG A 269 -22.10 -24.24 -8.47
CA ARG A 269 -22.83 -24.01 -9.74
C ARG A 269 -22.35 -22.80 -10.54
N PHE A 270 -22.06 -21.67 -9.89
CA PHE A 270 -21.61 -20.46 -10.58
C PHE A 270 -20.30 -20.66 -11.36
N ASN A 271 -19.35 -21.43 -10.81
CA ASN A 271 -18.10 -21.71 -11.49
C ASN A 271 -18.26 -22.73 -12.63
N GLN A 272 -19.32 -23.56 -12.61
CA GLN A 272 -19.67 -24.39 -13.76
C GLN A 272 -20.19 -23.54 -14.93
N ILE A 273 -20.98 -22.50 -14.66
CA ILE A 273 -21.45 -21.54 -15.67
C ILE A 273 -20.27 -20.78 -16.28
N ASN A 274 -19.37 -20.27 -15.43
CA ASN A 274 -18.13 -19.62 -15.88
C ASN A 274 -17.25 -20.58 -16.71
N GLY A 275 -17.17 -21.84 -16.29
CA GLY A 275 -16.47 -22.90 -17.03
C GLY A 275 -17.10 -23.16 -18.40
N ALA A 276 -18.42 -23.17 -18.50
CA ALA A 276 -19.13 -23.31 -19.78
C ALA A 276 -18.84 -22.14 -20.73
N ALA A 277 -18.84 -20.91 -20.22
CA ALA A 277 -18.43 -19.73 -20.98
C ALA A 277 -16.97 -19.85 -21.46
N ALA A 278 -16.06 -20.31 -20.59
CA ALA A 278 -14.65 -20.51 -20.94
C ALA A 278 -14.46 -21.57 -22.04
N LEU A 279 -15.14 -22.71 -21.93
CA LEU A 279 -15.11 -23.77 -22.94
C LEU A 279 -15.68 -23.31 -24.29
N ALA A 280 -16.76 -22.52 -24.28
CA ALA A 280 -17.31 -21.92 -25.50
C ALA A 280 -16.27 -21.02 -26.20
N VAL A 281 -15.58 -20.15 -25.45
CA VAL A 281 -14.53 -19.29 -25.99
C VAL A 281 -13.33 -20.10 -26.51
N LEU A 282 -12.89 -21.13 -25.79
CA LEU A 282 -11.83 -22.01 -26.26
C LEU A 282 -12.19 -22.71 -27.57
N SER A 283 -13.46 -23.11 -27.74
CA SER A 283 -13.97 -23.65 -29.00
C SER A 283 -13.97 -22.61 -30.13
N VAL A 284 -14.35 -21.34 -29.85
CA VAL A 284 -14.22 -20.23 -30.81
C VAL A 284 -12.78 -20.01 -31.27
N LEU A 285 -11.82 -20.20 -30.35
CA LEU A 285 -10.39 -20.14 -30.64
C LEU A 285 -9.84 -21.42 -31.29
N ALA A 286 -10.70 -22.39 -31.62
CA ALA A 286 -10.34 -23.69 -32.17
C ALA A 286 -9.32 -24.46 -31.31
N ALA A 287 -9.41 -24.34 -29.99
CA ALA A 287 -8.56 -25.05 -29.05
C ALA A 287 -8.84 -26.56 -29.04
N GLU A 288 -7.78 -27.37 -29.00
CA GLU A 288 -7.89 -28.79 -28.66
C GLU A 288 -8.01 -28.93 -27.14
N LEU A 289 -9.24 -29.16 -26.66
CA LEU A 289 -9.55 -29.23 -25.23
C LEU A 289 -8.87 -30.43 -24.55
N ARG A 290 -8.22 -30.16 -23.42
CA ARG A 290 -7.67 -31.19 -22.52
C ARG A 290 -8.69 -31.51 -21.42
N SER A 291 -8.71 -32.77 -20.96
CA SER A 291 -9.69 -33.22 -19.95
C SER A 291 -9.56 -32.47 -18.63
N ASP A 292 -8.35 -32.05 -18.26
CA ASP A 292 -8.03 -31.35 -17.02
C ASP A 292 -8.08 -29.82 -17.17
N VAL A 293 -8.56 -29.27 -18.29
CA VAL A 293 -8.48 -27.83 -18.59
C VAL A 293 -9.16 -26.95 -17.54
N LEU A 294 -10.25 -27.40 -16.93
CA LEU A 294 -10.90 -26.67 -15.85
C LEU A 294 -10.47 -27.14 -14.45
N SER A 295 -10.22 -28.44 -14.25
CA SER A 295 -9.79 -28.96 -12.93
C SER A 295 -8.39 -28.49 -12.50
N SER A 296 -7.52 -28.19 -13.47
CA SER A 296 -6.18 -27.63 -13.24
C SER A 296 -6.17 -26.11 -12.96
N PHE A 297 -7.30 -25.42 -13.11
CA PHE A 297 -7.38 -23.99 -12.84
C PHE A 297 -7.31 -23.72 -11.33
N GLY A 298 -6.19 -23.14 -10.88
CA GLY A 298 -5.94 -22.85 -9.47
C GLY A 298 -6.81 -21.74 -8.86
N GLY A 299 -7.69 -21.12 -9.63
CA GLY A 299 -8.56 -20.01 -9.20
C GLY A 299 -7.94 -18.62 -9.39
N MET A 300 -8.75 -17.60 -9.08
CA MET A 300 -8.31 -16.21 -9.00
C MET A 300 -8.08 -15.81 -7.54
N ALA A 301 -7.12 -14.92 -7.30
CA ALA A 301 -6.88 -14.36 -5.98
C ALA A 301 -8.16 -13.66 -5.45
N ARG A 302 -8.43 -13.83 -4.16
CA ARG A 302 -9.63 -13.32 -3.47
C ARG A 302 -10.96 -13.86 -4.03
N ARG A 303 -10.97 -14.99 -4.76
CA ARG A 303 -12.22 -15.66 -5.21
C ARG A 303 -12.21 -17.07 -4.63
N GLN A 304 -12.81 -17.21 -3.44
CA GLN A 304 -12.80 -18.43 -2.61
C GLN A 304 -11.38 -18.92 -2.30
N THR A 305 -10.44 -17.97 -2.10
CA THR A 305 -9.03 -18.29 -1.85
C THR A 305 -8.89 -18.91 -0.47
N VAL A 306 -8.41 -20.15 -0.41
CA VAL A 306 -8.16 -20.86 0.85
C VAL A 306 -6.86 -20.36 1.46
N LEU A 307 -6.94 -19.69 2.61
CA LEU A 307 -5.80 -19.16 3.35
C LEU A 307 -5.18 -20.21 4.28
N HIS A 308 -6.00 -21.11 4.83
CA HIS A 308 -5.59 -22.21 5.71
C HIS A 308 -6.62 -23.34 5.70
N ARG A 309 -6.16 -24.58 5.87
CA ARG A 309 -7.03 -25.74 5.99
C ARG A 309 -6.39 -26.82 6.85
N ASP A 310 -7.13 -27.26 7.85
CA ASP A 310 -6.84 -28.47 8.64
C ASP A 310 -8.13 -29.28 8.91
N GLU A 311 -8.03 -30.29 9.77
CA GLU A 311 -9.14 -31.18 10.11
C GLU A 311 -10.36 -30.45 10.72
N GLN A 312 -10.13 -29.40 11.50
CA GLN A 312 -11.17 -28.65 12.22
C GLN A 312 -11.51 -27.32 11.55
N LEU A 313 -10.58 -26.67 10.87
CA LEU A 313 -10.74 -25.30 10.40
C LEU A 313 -10.40 -25.17 8.91
N THR A 314 -11.33 -24.59 8.14
CA THR A 314 -11.00 -24.00 6.83
C THR A 314 -11.12 -22.49 6.95
N VAL A 315 -10.11 -21.76 6.51
CA VAL A 315 -10.11 -20.30 6.42
C VAL A 315 -10.03 -19.91 4.95
N LEU A 316 -10.92 -19.04 4.52
CA LEU A 316 -10.92 -18.51 3.16
C LEU A 316 -11.25 -17.03 3.13
N GLU A 317 -10.86 -16.40 2.02
CA GLU A 317 -11.26 -15.04 1.67
C GLU A 317 -12.03 -14.99 0.36
N ASP A 318 -12.97 -14.05 0.25
CA ASP A 318 -13.72 -13.80 -0.97
C ASP A 318 -14.01 -12.30 -1.18
N TYR A 319 -13.93 -11.86 -2.43
CA TYR A 319 -14.16 -10.50 -2.89
C TYR A 319 -15.65 -10.13 -2.98
N ALA A 320 -16.56 -11.09 -2.81
CA ALA A 320 -18.00 -10.88 -2.85
C ALA A 320 -18.40 -9.69 -1.97
N HIS A 321 -19.11 -8.74 -2.58
CA HIS A 321 -19.51 -7.50 -1.92
C HIS A 321 -20.90 -7.02 -2.37
N HIS A 322 -21.48 -7.67 -3.37
CA HIS A 322 -22.89 -7.51 -3.73
C HIS A 322 -23.73 -8.65 -3.11
N PRO A 323 -24.98 -8.42 -2.68
CA PRO A 323 -25.84 -9.45 -2.10
C PRO A 323 -25.92 -10.75 -2.93
N THR A 324 -26.09 -10.65 -4.24
CA THR A 324 -26.11 -11.81 -5.16
C THR A 324 -24.83 -12.66 -5.08
N GLU A 325 -23.67 -12.01 -4.99
CA GLU A 325 -22.37 -12.71 -4.91
C GLU A 325 -22.22 -13.43 -3.56
N ILE A 326 -22.64 -12.79 -2.47
CA ILE A 326 -22.57 -13.33 -1.11
C ILE A 326 -23.50 -14.55 -0.99
N ALA A 327 -24.72 -14.46 -1.55
CA ALA A 327 -25.66 -15.59 -1.56
C ALA A 327 -25.08 -16.80 -2.30
N ALA A 328 -24.51 -16.58 -3.51
CA ALA A 328 -23.87 -17.63 -4.28
C ALA A 328 -22.65 -18.23 -3.56
N LEU A 329 -21.86 -17.40 -2.87
CA LEU A 329 -20.76 -17.86 -2.03
C LEU A 329 -21.26 -18.77 -0.91
N PHE A 330 -22.28 -18.36 -0.16
CA PHE A 330 -22.79 -19.14 0.98
C PHE A 330 -23.38 -20.48 0.54
N GLU A 331 -24.12 -20.51 -0.56
CA GLU A 331 -24.62 -21.74 -1.17
C GLU A 331 -23.45 -22.70 -1.48
N CYS A 332 -22.41 -22.19 -2.13
CA CYS A 332 -21.21 -22.97 -2.46
C CYS A 332 -20.48 -23.49 -1.21
N LEU A 333 -20.27 -22.64 -0.20
CA LEU A 333 -19.55 -23.04 1.02
C LEU A 333 -20.32 -24.11 1.80
N ARG A 334 -21.66 -23.97 1.90
CA ARG A 334 -22.51 -24.97 2.56
C ARG A 334 -22.56 -26.28 1.78
N SER A 335 -22.58 -26.25 0.45
CA SER A 335 -22.56 -27.49 -0.35
C SER A 335 -21.23 -28.24 -0.23
N MET A 336 -20.11 -27.51 -0.12
CA MET A 336 -18.77 -28.11 -0.01
C MET A 336 -18.49 -28.72 1.36
N ALA A 337 -19.07 -28.16 2.44
CA ALA A 337 -18.81 -28.60 3.80
C ALA A 337 -20.07 -28.56 4.68
N PRO A 338 -21.12 -29.36 4.38
CA PRO A 338 -22.42 -29.26 5.03
C PRO A 338 -22.39 -29.60 6.53
N ALA A 339 -21.37 -30.32 6.99
CA ALA A 339 -21.19 -30.69 8.40
C ALA A 339 -20.38 -29.67 9.22
N ARG A 340 -19.84 -28.62 8.59
CA ARG A 340 -19.04 -27.58 9.26
C ARG A 340 -19.87 -26.33 9.49
N ARG A 341 -19.66 -25.67 10.63
CA ARG A 341 -20.26 -24.38 10.93
C ARG A 341 -19.71 -23.29 10.01
N LEU A 342 -20.57 -22.49 9.40
CA LEU A 342 -20.19 -21.35 8.56
C LEU A 342 -20.11 -20.09 9.43
N VAL A 343 -18.88 -19.64 9.70
CA VAL A 343 -18.56 -18.39 10.40
C VAL A 343 -18.14 -17.35 9.38
N VAL A 344 -18.79 -16.18 9.37
CA VAL A 344 -18.54 -15.14 8.37
C VAL A 344 -18.09 -13.86 9.06
N VAL A 345 -17.00 -13.28 8.57
CA VAL A 345 -16.57 -11.92 8.89
C VAL A 345 -16.83 -11.09 7.63
N PHE A 346 -17.76 -10.14 7.70
CA PHE A 346 -18.16 -9.33 6.56
C PHE A 346 -17.72 -7.88 6.74
N GLN A 347 -17.08 -7.32 5.71
CA GLN A 347 -16.76 -5.90 5.62
C GLN A 347 -17.57 -5.27 4.49
N PRO A 348 -18.58 -4.44 4.79
CA PRO A 348 -19.29 -3.70 3.76
C PRO A 348 -18.34 -2.74 3.02
N HIS A 349 -18.51 -2.64 1.70
CA HIS A 349 -17.69 -1.79 0.85
C HIS A 349 -18.53 -0.63 0.28
N ARG A 350 -18.13 0.61 0.60
CA ARG A 350 -18.82 1.89 0.36
C ARG A 350 -20.07 2.11 1.22
N TYR A 351 -20.26 3.35 1.66
CA TYR A 351 -21.46 3.77 2.40
C TYR A 351 -22.69 3.81 1.48
N SER A 352 -22.51 4.23 0.22
CA SER A 352 -23.56 4.27 -0.80
C SER A 352 -24.21 2.91 -1.04
N ARG A 353 -23.39 1.88 -1.27
CA ARG A 353 -23.84 0.49 -1.47
C ARG A 353 -24.48 -0.08 -0.21
N THR A 354 -23.88 0.16 0.95
CA THR A 354 -24.44 -0.28 2.24
C THR A 354 -25.84 0.30 2.43
N LYS A 355 -26.03 1.59 2.14
CA LYS A 355 -27.35 2.24 2.22
C LYS A 355 -28.37 1.62 1.25
N GLN A 356 -27.94 1.31 0.03
CA GLN A 356 -28.80 0.76 -1.00
C GLN A 356 -29.29 -0.65 -0.66
N PHE A 357 -28.40 -1.52 -0.18
CA PHE A 357 -28.66 -2.96 -0.04
C PHE A 357 -28.69 -3.46 1.41
N LYS A 358 -28.80 -2.57 2.41
CA LYS A 358 -28.70 -2.99 3.82
C LYS A 358 -29.69 -4.08 4.23
N ARG A 359 -30.90 -4.09 3.65
CA ARG A 359 -31.91 -5.12 3.93
C ARG A 359 -31.51 -6.45 3.33
N GLU A 360 -31.14 -6.44 2.05
CA GLU A 360 -30.70 -7.60 1.31
C GLU A 360 -29.41 -8.18 1.93
N PHE A 361 -28.49 -7.34 2.40
CA PHE A 361 -27.33 -7.77 3.16
C PHE A 361 -27.74 -8.47 4.45
N ALA A 362 -28.62 -7.88 5.26
CA ALA A 362 -29.08 -8.51 6.50
C ALA A 362 -29.74 -9.88 6.23
N GLU A 363 -30.68 -9.94 5.29
CA GLU A 363 -31.38 -11.18 4.92
C GLU A 363 -30.42 -12.31 4.50
N ILE A 364 -29.41 -12.01 3.68
CA ILE A 364 -28.46 -13.03 3.20
C ILE A 364 -27.46 -13.40 4.29
N LEU A 365 -26.92 -12.41 5.01
CA LEU A 365 -25.89 -12.64 6.03
C LEU A 365 -26.44 -13.38 7.26
N GLU A 366 -27.74 -13.26 7.56
CA GLU A 366 -28.43 -14.06 8.60
C GLU A 366 -28.40 -15.56 8.34
N SER A 367 -28.15 -15.97 7.10
CA SER A 367 -28.01 -17.39 6.77
C SER A 367 -26.65 -17.98 7.16
N ALA A 368 -25.72 -17.21 7.72
CA ALA A 368 -24.50 -17.74 8.36
C ALA A 368 -24.80 -18.29 9.76
N ASP A 369 -24.04 -19.30 10.20
CA ASP A 369 -24.22 -19.86 11.55
C ASP A 369 -23.66 -18.93 12.65
N GLN A 370 -22.66 -18.13 12.29
CA GLN A 370 -22.16 -17.01 13.09
C GLN A 370 -21.69 -15.89 12.16
N LEU A 371 -22.05 -14.66 12.49
CA LEU A 371 -21.69 -13.46 11.72
C LEU A 371 -20.96 -12.44 12.59
N PHE A 372 -19.95 -11.82 12.00
CA PHE A 372 -19.26 -10.64 12.51
C PHE A 372 -19.23 -9.55 11.45
N LEU A 373 -19.39 -8.30 11.87
CA LEU A 373 -19.26 -7.13 10.99
C LEU A 373 -17.94 -6.41 11.27
N LEU A 374 -17.36 -5.84 10.22
CA LEU A 374 -16.27 -4.87 10.33
C LEU A 374 -16.77 -3.46 9.95
N PRO A 375 -16.08 -2.39 10.35
CA PRO A 375 -16.38 -1.04 9.88
C PRO A 375 -16.47 -0.96 8.35
N VAL A 376 -17.41 -0.14 7.83
CA VAL A 376 -17.55 0.07 6.38
C VAL A 376 -16.22 0.55 5.80
N TYR A 377 -15.73 -0.16 4.78
CA TYR A 377 -14.61 0.30 3.99
C TYR A 377 -15.08 1.42 3.07
N ALA A 378 -14.69 2.66 3.38
CA ALA A 378 -15.23 3.87 2.76
C ALA A 378 -14.94 3.99 1.25
N ALA A 379 -13.80 3.47 0.77
CA ALA A 379 -13.35 3.62 -0.61
C ALA A 379 -13.45 5.08 -1.14
N HIS A 380 -12.95 6.03 -0.34
CA HIS A 380 -12.98 7.48 -0.58
C HIS A 380 -14.34 8.18 -0.42
N GLU A 381 -15.39 7.46 -0.01
CA GLU A 381 -16.66 8.11 0.35
C GLU A 381 -16.60 8.76 1.73
N SER A 382 -17.22 9.93 1.85
CA SER A 382 -17.60 10.45 3.17
C SER A 382 -18.71 9.58 3.76
N VAL A 383 -18.83 9.57 5.09
CA VAL A 383 -19.91 8.85 5.78
C VAL A 383 -21.26 9.33 5.25
N ILE A 384 -22.14 8.38 4.88
CA ILE A 384 -23.49 8.65 4.38
C ILE A 384 -24.52 8.14 5.39
N GLU A 385 -25.46 9.00 5.77
CA GLU A 385 -26.63 8.62 6.58
C GLU A 385 -27.47 7.55 5.86
N GLY A 386 -27.81 6.49 6.58
CA GLY A 386 -28.44 5.26 6.10
C GLY A 386 -27.45 4.18 5.68
N GLY A 387 -26.15 4.47 5.60
CA GLY A 387 -25.12 3.57 5.07
C GLY A 387 -24.07 3.11 6.09
N THR A 388 -24.28 3.35 7.39
CA THR A 388 -23.32 2.97 8.45
C THR A 388 -23.52 1.53 8.93
N ILE A 389 -22.52 0.97 9.63
CA ILE A 389 -22.66 -0.36 10.28
C ILE A 389 -23.79 -0.37 11.30
N ALA A 390 -23.97 0.71 12.06
CA ALA A 390 -25.03 0.80 13.06
C ALA A 390 -26.43 0.73 12.43
N GLU A 391 -26.60 1.27 11.22
CA GLU A 391 -27.86 1.22 10.48
C GLU A 391 -28.06 -0.11 9.76
N LEU A 392 -26.99 -0.73 9.24
CA LEU A 392 -27.04 -2.09 8.71
C LEU A 392 -27.44 -3.09 9.81
N ALA A 393 -26.86 -2.97 11.01
CA ALA A 393 -27.15 -3.85 12.15
C ALA A 393 -28.63 -3.79 12.59
N GLN A 394 -29.34 -2.70 12.29
CA GLN A 394 -30.77 -2.56 12.62
C GLN A 394 -31.71 -3.30 11.65
N GLU A 395 -31.23 -3.70 10.48
CA GLU A 395 -32.06 -4.43 9.50
C GLU A 395 -32.09 -5.94 9.77
N PHE A 396 -31.27 -6.45 10.71
CA PHE A 396 -31.30 -7.84 11.14
C PHE A 396 -32.58 -8.12 11.95
N SER A 397 -33.22 -9.26 11.66
CA SER A 397 -34.41 -9.77 12.35
C SER A 397 -34.08 -10.35 13.73
N GLY A 398 -32.86 -10.86 13.91
CA GLY A 398 -32.34 -11.42 15.16
C GLY A 398 -31.59 -10.43 16.05
N GLU A 399 -30.76 -10.95 16.96
CA GLU A 399 -29.81 -10.12 17.69
C GLU A 399 -28.79 -9.52 16.70
N PRO A 400 -28.44 -8.23 16.83
CA PRO A 400 -27.52 -7.58 15.91
C PRO A 400 -26.13 -8.25 15.99
N PRO A 401 -25.46 -8.47 14.84
CA PRO A 401 -24.14 -9.11 14.83
C PRO A 401 -23.09 -8.32 15.61
N GLU A 402 -22.12 -9.03 16.20
CA GLU A 402 -20.98 -8.39 16.87
C GLU A 402 -20.09 -7.66 15.84
N VAL A 403 -19.68 -6.43 16.19
CA VAL A 403 -18.76 -5.63 15.38
C VAL A 403 -17.35 -5.81 15.91
N LEU A 404 -16.45 -6.35 15.09
CA LEU A 404 -15.04 -6.58 15.46
C LEU A 404 -14.18 -5.35 15.16
N THR A 405 -13.12 -5.20 15.95
CA THR A 405 -12.01 -4.29 15.64
C THR A 405 -10.96 -5.02 14.79
N MET A 406 -10.39 -4.33 13.80
CA MET A 406 -9.35 -4.90 12.93
C MET A 406 -7.96 -4.86 13.59
N ASN A 407 -7.79 -5.61 14.68
CA ASN A 407 -6.57 -5.72 15.47
C ASN A 407 -6.52 -7.08 16.22
N PRO A 408 -5.48 -7.38 17.01
CA PRO A 408 -5.35 -8.69 17.65
C PRO A 408 -6.49 -8.98 18.66
N SER A 409 -7.04 -7.96 19.32
CA SER A 409 -8.16 -8.17 20.25
C SER A 409 -9.45 -8.58 19.55
N GLY A 410 -9.77 -8.00 18.39
CA GLY A 410 -10.91 -8.44 17.58
C GLY A 410 -10.73 -9.87 17.04
N LEU A 411 -9.50 -10.28 16.73
CA LEU A 411 -9.23 -11.68 16.36
C LEU A 411 -9.34 -12.63 17.54
N GLN A 412 -8.91 -12.22 18.74
CA GLN A 412 -9.09 -13.06 19.92
C GLN A 412 -10.58 -13.35 20.15
N ARG A 413 -11.46 -12.35 19.98
CA ARG A 413 -12.92 -12.52 20.02
C ARG A 413 -13.40 -13.55 19.00
N LEU A 414 -12.94 -13.44 17.74
CA LEU A 414 -13.26 -14.41 16.70
C LEU A 414 -12.78 -15.83 17.05
N VAL A 415 -11.57 -15.98 17.58
CA VAL A 415 -10.99 -17.26 18.02
C VAL A 415 -11.82 -17.88 19.13
N ASP A 416 -12.19 -17.10 20.14
CA ASP A 416 -12.99 -17.54 21.28
C ASP A 416 -14.36 -18.05 20.83
N THR A 417 -15.00 -17.36 19.88
CA THR A 417 -16.29 -17.77 19.31
C THR A 417 -16.20 -18.99 18.38
N ILE A 418 -15.09 -19.16 17.65
CA ILE A 418 -14.88 -20.37 16.84
C ILE A 418 -14.75 -21.60 17.75
N GLY A 419 -13.99 -21.46 18.84
CA GLY A 419 -13.76 -22.54 19.80
C GLY A 419 -13.08 -23.76 19.14
N SER A 420 -13.54 -24.95 19.50
CA SER A 420 -13.06 -26.24 18.97
C SER A 420 -14.00 -26.89 17.96
N GLU A 421 -15.07 -26.21 17.57
CA GLU A 421 -16.06 -26.77 16.64
C GLU A 421 -15.55 -26.74 15.20
N PRO A 422 -15.73 -27.83 14.42
CA PRO A 422 -15.35 -27.84 13.01
C PRO A 422 -16.04 -26.72 12.22
N SER A 423 -15.25 -25.78 11.71
CA SER A 423 -15.76 -24.52 11.17
C SER A 423 -15.11 -24.17 9.83
N THR A 424 -15.89 -23.50 8.98
CA THR A 424 -15.42 -22.76 7.82
C THR A 424 -15.54 -21.28 8.15
N VAL A 425 -14.41 -20.56 8.19
CA VAL A 425 -14.35 -19.12 8.42
C VAL A 425 -14.12 -18.41 7.09
N ALA A 426 -15.07 -17.55 6.70
CA ALA A 426 -15.01 -16.78 5.48
C ALA A 426 -14.85 -15.28 5.78
N PHE A 427 -13.77 -14.69 5.27
CA PHE A 427 -13.55 -13.24 5.26
C PHE A 427 -14.08 -12.68 3.94
N VAL A 428 -15.20 -11.96 3.99
CA VAL A 428 -15.97 -11.57 2.81
C VAL A 428 -16.00 -10.06 2.65
N GLY A 429 -15.52 -9.56 1.52
CA GLY A 429 -15.59 -8.14 1.15
C GLY A 429 -14.50 -7.70 0.17
N ALA A 430 -14.76 -6.58 -0.50
CA ALA A 430 -13.86 -5.99 -1.51
C ALA A 430 -12.83 -4.99 -0.94
N GLY A 431 -12.92 -4.66 0.35
CA GLY A 431 -12.04 -3.72 1.03
C GLY A 431 -10.70 -4.34 1.45
N ASP A 432 -10.20 -3.93 2.62
CA ASP A 432 -8.94 -4.36 3.23
C ASP A 432 -9.10 -5.54 4.21
N ILE A 433 -10.26 -6.21 4.21
CA ILE A 433 -10.52 -7.41 5.01
C ILE A 433 -9.54 -8.56 4.74
N ASP A 434 -8.91 -8.60 3.56
CA ASP A 434 -7.84 -9.56 3.23
C ASP A 434 -6.65 -9.46 4.20
N GLN A 435 -6.38 -8.26 4.72
CA GLN A 435 -5.34 -8.05 5.73
C GLN A 435 -5.73 -8.71 7.06
N PHE A 436 -7.01 -8.65 7.45
CA PHE A 436 -7.50 -9.25 8.68
C PHE A 436 -7.55 -10.77 8.59
N GLY A 437 -7.98 -11.32 7.45
CA GLY A 437 -7.88 -12.76 7.16
C GLY A 437 -6.44 -13.25 7.15
N GLY A 438 -5.52 -12.47 6.55
CA GLY A 438 -4.08 -12.75 6.56
C GLY A 438 -3.49 -12.75 7.97
N LEU A 439 -3.89 -11.81 8.82
CA LEU A 439 -3.47 -11.75 10.22
C LEU A 439 -3.94 -12.98 11.00
N PHE A 440 -5.24 -13.30 10.95
CA PHE A 440 -5.80 -14.48 11.61
C PHE A 440 -5.04 -15.76 11.23
N THR A 441 -4.74 -15.89 9.94
CA THR A 441 -4.03 -17.04 9.41
C THR A 441 -2.58 -17.09 9.91
N SER A 442 -1.90 -15.94 9.98
CA SER A 442 -0.54 -15.85 10.51
C SER A 442 -0.48 -16.18 12.00
N MET A 443 -1.45 -15.68 12.79
CA MET A 443 -1.59 -16.04 14.21
C MET A 443 -1.82 -17.55 14.39
N ARG A 444 -2.68 -18.16 13.59
CA ARG A 444 -2.92 -19.61 13.65
C ARG A 444 -1.67 -20.42 13.32
N ARG A 445 -0.93 -20.08 12.25
CA ARG A 445 0.33 -20.77 11.88
C ARG A 445 1.42 -20.62 12.93
N CYS A 446 1.41 -19.52 13.68
CA CYS A 446 2.39 -19.21 14.71
C CYS A 446 1.89 -19.51 16.13
N GLU A 447 0.88 -20.37 16.29
CA GLU A 447 0.35 -20.78 17.59
C GLU A 447 -0.01 -19.59 18.51
N PHE A 448 -0.48 -18.50 17.90
CA PHE A 448 -0.86 -17.24 18.55
C PHE A 448 0.28 -16.46 19.22
N ASP A 449 1.53 -16.77 18.92
CA ASP A 449 2.66 -15.88 19.20
C ASP A 449 2.56 -14.65 18.27
N LEU A 450 2.26 -13.48 18.84
CA LEU A 450 2.06 -12.24 18.09
C LEU A 450 3.31 -11.78 17.35
N ASP A 451 4.49 -12.00 17.94
CA ASP A 451 5.74 -11.56 17.34
C ASP A 451 6.07 -12.42 16.12
N ALA A 452 5.93 -13.74 16.26
CA ALA A 452 6.09 -14.69 15.17
C ALA A 452 5.04 -14.47 14.07
N ALA A 453 3.79 -14.21 14.45
CA ALA A 453 2.70 -13.90 13.53
C ALA A 453 2.95 -12.61 12.74
N TRP A 454 3.53 -11.56 13.34
CA TRP A 454 3.87 -10.32 12.65
C TRP A 454 4.88 -10.55 11.53
N ARG A 455 5.89 -11.38 11.78
CA ARG A 455 6.88 -11.75 10.76
C ARG A 455 6.28 -12.62 9.67
N ASP A 456 5.46 -13.60 10.05
CA ASP A 456 4.80 -14.48 9.09
C ASP A 456 3.83 -13.68 8.19
N PHE A 457 3.11 -12.72 8.76
CA PHE A 457 2.23 -11.82 8.03
C PHE A 457 2.99 -11.00 6.98
N LEU A 458 4.20 -10.51 7.28
CA LEU A 458 4.98 -9.72 6.33
C LEU A 458 5.60 -10.54 5.19
N LYS A 459 5.66 -11.88 5.28
CA LYS A 459 6.18 -12.72 4.20
C LYS A 459 5.37 -12.51 2.91
N GLY A 460 6.07 -12.20 1.82
CA GLY A 460 5.46 -11.91 0.52
C GLY A 460 4.74 -10.55 0.43
N ARG A 461 4.62 -9.80 1.54
CA ARG A 461 4.05 -8.44 1.57
C ARG A 461 5.11 -7.35 1.53
N VAL A 462 6.33 -7.66 1.93
CA VAL A 462 7.52 -6.83 1.72
C VAL A 462 8.45 -7.48 0.72
N SER A 463 9.22 -6.65 0.03
CA SER A 463 10.22 -7.09 -0.93
C SER A 463 11.34 -7.91 -0.27
N PRO A 464 12.02 -8.79 -1.03
CA PRO A 464 13.17 -9.54 -0.53
C PRO A 464 14.33 -8.67 -0.02
N ASN A 465 14.38 -7.40 -0.44
CA ASN A 465 15.41 -6.43 -0.05
C ASN A 465 15.04 -5.66 1.22
N CYS A 466 13.81 -5.80 1.73
CA CYS A 466 13.42 -5.27 3.02
C CYS A 466 14.17 -6.00 4.14
N VAL A 467 14.93 -5.27 4.96
CA VAL A 467 15.58 -5.86 6.13
C VAL A 467 14.58 -5.90 7.26
N LEU A 468 14.31 -7.08 7.84
CA LEU A 468 13.52 -7.26 9.05
C LEU A 468 14.34 -7.95 10.13
N LYS A 469 14.28 -7.43 11.36
CA LYS A 469 15.00 -7.97 12.51
C LYS A 469 14.18 -7.86 13.79
N GLU A 470 14.46 -8.76 14.72
CA GLU A 470 13.97 -8.72 16.09
C GLU A 470 15.08 -8.37 17.06
N ASN A 471 14.71 -7.75 18.18
CA ASN A 471 15.63 -7.46 19.29
C ASN A 471 16.92 -6.77 18.81
N GLU A 472 16.81 -5.84 17.85
CA GLU A 472 17.98 -5.17 17.25
C GLU A 472 18.56 -4.14 18.25
N PRO A 473 19.83 -4.27 18.66
CA PRO A 473 20.44 -3.34 19.61
C PRO A 473 20.54 -1.91 19.06
N MET A 474 19.86 -0.96 19.70
CA MET A 474 19.78 0.42 19.23
C MET A 474 21.06 1.21 19.48
N ALA A 475 21.90 0.79 20.43
CA ALA A 475 23.23 1.36 20.62
C ALA A 475 24.08 1.35 19.33
N ASN A 476 23.90 0.37 18.45
CA ASN A 476 24.64 0.32 17.17
C ASN A 476 24.03 1.21 16.07
N LYS A 477 22.87 1.83 16.35
CA LYS A 477 22.10 2.65 15.41
C LYS A 477 22.07 4.13 15.77
N THR A 478 22.51 4.50 16.97
CA THR A 478 22.61 5.89 17.45
C THR A 478 24.06 6.36 17.52
N THR A 479 24.29 7.66 17.47
CA THR A 479 25.64 8.22 17.62
C THR A 479 26.12 8.21 19.07
N MET A 480 25.20 8.16 20.03
CA MET A 480 25.51 8.09 21.46
C MET A 480 25.96 6.70 21.90
N ARG A 481 25.55 5.66 21.16
CA ARG A 481 25.87 4.26 21.44
C ARG A 481 25.41 3.78 22.82
N ILE A 482 24.21 4.19 23.19
CA ILE A 482 23.53 3.85 24.45
C ILE A 482 22.12 3.36 24.11
N GLY A 483 21.61 2.45 24.93
CA GLY A 483 20.23 1.98 24.93
C GLY A 483 20.06 0.51 24.56
N GLY A 484 18.89 -0.02 24.94
CA GLY A 484 18.46 -1.39 24.71
C GLY A 484 18.10 -1.70 23.25
N ALA A 485 17.35 -2.77 23.05
CA ALA A 485 16.95 -3.24 21.73
C ALA A 485 15.58 -2.69 21.31
N ALA A 486 15.37 -2.49 20.01
CA ALA A 486 14.02 -2.38 19.47
C ALA A 486 13.43 -3.79 19.33
N GLN A 487 12.16 -3.98 19.72
CA GLN A 487 11.45 -5.24 19.55
C GLN A 487 11.49 -5.67 18.08
N PHE A 488 11.10 -4.76 17.18
CA PHE A 488 11.26 -4.93 15.74
C PHE A 488 12.08 -3.79 15.14
N TYR A 489 12.89 -4.13 14.14
CA TYR A 489 13.65 -3.17 13.35
C TYR A 489 13.51 -3.49 11.86
N ALA A 490 13.20 -2.47 11.07
CA ALA A 490 13.03 -2.60 9.64
C ALA A 490 13.83 -1.56 8.84
N GLU A 491 14.37 -1.98 7.69
CA GLU A 491 14.90 -1.10 6.66
C GLU A 491 14.11 -1.34 5.36
N PRO A 492 13.02 -0.60 5.10
CA PRO A 492 12.28 -0.72 3.85
C PRO A 492 13.18 -0.36 2.67
N SER A 493 13.10 -1.12 1.58
CA SER A 493 13.88 -0.85 0.38
C SER A 493 13.20 0.19 -0.53
N ASN A 494 11.87 0.27 -0.45
CA ASN A 494 11.01 1.10 -1.29
C ASN A 494 9.72 1.50 -0.52
N LEU A 495 8.86 2.32 -1.14
CA LEU A 495 7.60 2.80 -0.53
C LEU A 495 6.59 1.68 -0.24
N CYS A 496 6.50 0.66 -1.10
CA CYS A 496 5.63 -0.50 -0.88
C CYS A 496 5.98 -1.22 0.44
N ASP A 497 7.27 -1.46 0.69
CA ASP A 497 7.74 -2.03 1.96
C ASP A 497 7.31 -1.19 3.16
N LEU A 498 7.52 0.13 3.10
CA LEU A 498 7.16 1.04 4.19
C LEU A 498 5.66 0.94 4.50
N ARG A 499 4.81 0.95 3.46
CA ARG A 499 3.36 0.87 3.65
C ARG A 499 2.93 -0.47 4.25
N ALA A 500 3.50 -1.58 3.78
CA ALA A 500 3.24 -2.90 4.34
C ALA A 500 3.63 -2.96 5.83
N LEU A 501 4.78 -2.38 6.20
CA LEU A 501 5.24 -2.29 7.58
C LEU A 501 4.34 -1.44 8.47
N LEU A 502 3.93 -0.25 8.02
CA LEU A 502 3.05 0.63 8.80
C LEU A 502 1.65 0.03 8.97
N ARG A 503 1.11 -0.62 7.93
CA ARG A 503 -0.15 -1.36 8.01
C ARG A 503 -0.07 -2.51 8.99
N ALA A 504 0.99 -3.33 8.90
CA ALA A 504 1.21 -4.41 9.85
C ALA A 504 1.37 -3.86 11.27
N ALA A 505 2.14 -2.79 11.48
CA ALA A 505 2.28 -2.20 12.79
C ALA A 505 0.92 -1.76 13.38
N LYS A 506 0.09 -1.08 12.59
CA LYS A 506 -1.27 -0.71 13.01
C LYS A 506 -2.14 -1.93 13.32
N LEU A 507 -2.10 -2.96 12.47
CA LEU A 507 -2.92 -4.17 12.61
C LEU A 507 -2.50 -5.04 13.80
N PHE A 508 -1.28 -4.88 14.31
CA PHE A 508 -0.73 -5.57 15.47
C PHE A 508 -0.62 -4.67 16.71
N ASP A 509 -1.17 -3.45 16.68
CA ASP A 509 -1.10 -2.45 17.76
C ASP A 509 0.37 -2.13 18.18
N LEU A 510 1.31 -2.12 17.23
CA LEU A 510 2.71 -1.77 17.46
C LEU A 510 2.95 -0.27 17.29
N GLU A 511 3.62 0.35 18.27
CA GLU A 511 4.14 1.71 18.13
C GLU A 511 5.26 1.74 17.07
N THR A 512 5.34 2.82 16.29
CA THR A 512 6.36 2.98 15.25
C THR A 512 7.24 4.19 15.49
N PHE A 513 8.54 4.06 15.17
CA PHE A 513 9.48 5.17 15.25
C PHE A 513 10.41 5.22 14.03
N CYS A 514 10.40 6.35 13.31
CA CYS A 514 11.32 6.58 12.20
C CYS A 514 12.69 7.07 12.68
N LEU A 515 13.69 6.22 12.56
CA LEU A 515 15.07 6.52 12.90
C LEU A 515 15.81 7.12 11.70
N GLY A 516 16.33 8.33 11.87
CA GLY A 516 17.33 8.91 10.97
C GLY A 516 18.72 8.31 11.19
N ARG A 517 19.69 9.15 11.54
CA ARG A 517 21.04 8.71 11.93
C ARG A 517 21.23 8.52 13.43
N GLY A 518 20.17 8.69 14.22
CA GLY A 518 20.20 8.59 15.67
C GLY A 518 21.16 9.58 16.35
N SER A 519 21.32 10.77 15.76
CA SER A 519 22.27 11.79 16.22
C SER A 519 21.75 12.72 17.31
N ASN A 520 20.45 12.69 17.58
CA ASN A 520 19.75 13.48 18.59
C ASN A 520 18.74 12.60 19.34
N LEU A 521 19.17 11.40 19.71
CA LEU A 521 18.32 10.37 20.31
C LEU A 521 19.05 9.68 21.48
N LEU A 522 18.36 9.56 22.60
CA LEU A 522 18.69 8.67 23.71
C LEU A 522 17.65 7.55 23.74
N VAL A 523 18.12 6.30 23.73
CA VAL A 523 17.24 5.12 23.78
C VAL A 523 17.30 4.56 25.21
N PRO A 524 16.15 4.29 25.86
CA PRO A 524 16.12 3.69 27.19
C PRO A 524 16.85 2.34 27.26
N ASP A 525 17.27 1.94 28.45
CA ASP A 525 18.04 0.69 28.65
C ASP A 525 17.18 -0.55 28.38
N GLU A 526 15.89 -0.47 28.68
CA GLU A 526 14.86 -1.46 28.37
C GLU A 526 14.55 -1.59 26.87
N GLY A 527 14.94 -0.58 26.06
CA GLY A 527 14.73 -0.58 24.61
C GLY A 527 13.43 0.09 24.17
N PHE A 528 12.88 -0.36 23.04
CA PHE A 528 11.65 0.17 22.45
C PHE A 528 10.70 -1.00 22.09
N PRO A 529 9.53 -1.12 22.75
CA PRO A 529 8.58 -2.21 22.55
C PRO A 529 7.70 -1.95 21.32
N GLY A 530 8.32 -1.81 20.16
CA GLY A 530 7.65 -1.49 18.90
C GLY A 530 8.56 -1.62 17.69
N LEU A 531 8.14 -1.04 16.57
CA LEU A 531 8.83 -1.09 15.29
C LEU A 531 9.67 0.18 15.04
N VAL A 532 10.99 0.02 14.99
CA VAL A 532 11.89 1.07 14.50
C VAL A 532 12.09 0.91 12.99
N ILE A 533 11.84 1.98 12.24
CA ILE A 533 11.99 2.02 10.78
C ILE A 533 13.17 2.92 10.42
N ARG A 534 14.05 2.46 9.53
CA ARG A 534 15.18 3.26 9.04
C ARG A 534 15.28 3.27 7.52
N PHE A 535 15.34 4.47 6.96
CA PHE A 535 15.48 4.72 5.51
C PHE A 535 16.91 4.52 5.01
N SER A 536 17.38 3.26 5.05
CA SER A 536 18.72 2.86 4.59
C SER A 536 18.73 2.27 3.18
N GLY A 537 17.58 2.00 2.55
CA GLY A 537 17.52 1.47 1.18
C GLY A 537 18.19 2.37 0.15
N THR A 538 18.48 1.83 -1.05
CA THR A 538 19.09 2.60 -2.15
C THR A 538 18.17 3.69 -2.66
N GLU A 539 16.88 3.39 -2.86
CA GLU A 539 15.89 4.35 -3.35
C GLU A 539 15.73 5.53 -2.38
N TRP A 540 15.69 5.26 -1.08
CA TRP A 540 15.64 6.31 -0.05
C TRP A 540 16.88 7.20 0.00
N ARG A 541 18.01 6.72 -0.51
CA ARG A 541 19.30 7.44 -0.57
C ARG A 541 19.56 8.08 -1.93
N ARG A 542 18.56 8.11 -2.81
CA ARG A 542 18.63 8.79 -4.10
C ARG A 542 18.41 10.29 -3.95
N SER A 543 19.10 11.04 -4.78
CA SER A 543 18.85 12.46 -5.01
C SER A 543 18.98 12.76 -6.49
N GLU A 544 18.20 13.70 -6.99
CA GLU A 544 18.10 14.02 -8.41
C GLU A 544 17.94 15.52 -8.63
N ALA A 545 18.63 16.07 -9.63
CA ALA A 545 18.41 17.45 -10.04
C ALA A 545 17.13 17.53 -10.89
N LEU A 546 16.23 18.46 -10.57
CA LEU A 546 14.96 18.65 -11.28
C LEU A 546 14.95 19.88 -12.21
N GLY A 547 16.10 20.54 -12.38
CA GLY A 547 16.18 21.83 -13.09
C GLY A 547 15.80 23.02 -12.22
N ASP A 548 15.98 24.24 -12.74
CA ASP A 548 15.61 25.51 -12.07
C ASP A 548 16.11 25.65 -10.61
N GLY A 549 17.33 25.16 -10.35
CA GLY A 549 17.93 25.20 -9.02
C GLY A 549 17.30 24.24 -8.00
N ARG A 550 16.51 23.25 -8.45
CA ARG A 550 15.87 22.25 -7.60
C ARG A 550 16.66 20.95 -7.55
N ILE A 551 16.73 20.38 -6.35
CA ILE A 551 17.20 19.01 -6.09
C ILE A 551 16.13 18.30 -5.28
N TRP A 552 15.66 17.15 -5.76
CA TRP A 552 14.95 16.20 -4.92
C TRP A 552 15.95 15.34 -4.13
N ALA A 553 15.68 15.09 -2.85
CA ALA A 553 16.45 14.19 -2.02
C ALA A 553 15.52 13.33 -1.13
N GLY A 554 15.69 12.01 -1.21
CA GLY A 554 14.97 11.06 -0.36
C GLY A 554 15.37 11.15 1.12
N ALA A 555 14.52 10.65 2.01
CA ALA A 555 14.68 10.74 3.47
C ALA A 555 16.00 10.14 4.00
N GLY A 556 16.55 9.16 3.30
CA GLY A 556 17.80 8.48 3.63
C GLY A 556 19.07 9.21 3.20
N VAL A 557 18.98 10.18 2.28
CA VAL A 557 20.13 10.92 1.76
C VAL A 557 20.84 11.65 2.89
N ARG A 558 22.16 11.53 2.96
CA ARG A 558 22.94 12.22 4.00
C ARG A 558 23.05 13.69 3.68
N LEU A 559 23.04 14.52 4.71
CA LEU A 559 23.15 15.97 4.56
C LEU A 559 24.39 16.41 3.77
N LYS A 560 25.56 15.83 4.07
CA LYS A 560 26.80 16.06 3.31
C LYS A 560 26.72 15.65 1.82
N GLU A 561 25.90 14.65 1.49
CA GLU A 561 25.73 14.18 0.11
C GLU A 561 24.89 15.19 -0.67
N VAL A 562 23.84 15.76 -0.05
CA VAL A 562 23.10 16.90 -0.62
C VAL A 562 24.01 18.11 -0.86
N CYS A 563 24.83 18.52 0.11
CA CYS A 563 25.78 19.62 -0.08
C CYS A 563 26.73 19.33 -1.25
N GLY A 564 27.26 18.11 -1.34
CA GLY A 564 28.18 17.72 -2.40
C GLY A 564 27.53 17.69 -3.79
N HIS A 565 26.27 17.28 -3.89
CA HIS A 565 25.52 17.32 -5.15
C HIS A 565 25.15 18.75 -5.55
N ALA A 566 24.72 19.57 -4.59
CA ALA A 566 24.44 20.98 -4.82
C ALA A 566 25.68 21.75 -5.30
N ALA A 567 26.83 21.55 -4.65
CA ALA A 567 28.09 22.18 -5.06
C ALA A 567 28.48 21.82 -6.50
N LYS A 568 28.38 20.53 -6.87
CA LYS A 568 28.64 20.07 -8.25
C LYS A 568 27.68 20.66 -9.28
N ALA A 569 26.45 20.95 -8.86
CA ALA A 569 25.43 21.58 -9.69
C ALA A 569 25.50 23.12 -9.67
N GLY A 570 26.46 23.72 -8.94
CA GLY A 570 26.59 25.18 -8.80
C GLY A 570 25.47 25.82 -7.98
N LEU A 571 24.82 25.07 -7.09
CA LEU A 571 23.68 25.53 -6.30
C LEU A 571 24.13 25.90 -4.88
N ALA A 572 24.10 27.18 -4.55
CA ALA A 572 24.50 27.70 -3.24
C ALA A 572 23.35 27.62 -2.21
N GLY A 573 23.68 27.83 -0.92
CA GLY A 573 22.70 27.94 0.17
C GLY A 573 22.47 26.64 0.95
N PHE A 574 23.11 25.54 0.55
CA PHE A 574 23.03 24.24 1.24
C PHE A 574 24.20 23.95 2.19
N GLU A 575 25.22 24.80 2.19
CA GLU A 575 26.51 24.55 2.83
C GLU A 575 26.37 24.39 4.35
N PHE A 576 25.38 25.06 4.96
CA PHE A 576 25.13 24.98 6.40
C PHE A 576 24.81 23.55 6.90
N LEU A 577 24.34 22.67 6.01
CA LEU A 577 24.08 21.27 6.31
C LEU A 577 25.37 20.45 6.50
N GLU A 578 26.52 20.96 6.01
CA GLU A 578 27.82 20.31 6.15
C GLU A 578 28.24 20.19 7.63
N GLY A 579 28.70 19.00 8.00
CA GLY A 579 29.08 18.69 9.38
C GLY A 579 27.90 18.49 10.36
N ILE A 580 26.64 18.56 9.92
CA ILE A 580 25.51 18.06 10.69
C ILE A 580 25.44 16.53 10.51
N PRO A 581 25.60 15.71 11.57
CA PRO A 581 25.40 14.28 11.47
C PRO A 581 23.91 13.99 11.29
N GLY A 582 23.46 13.75 10.06
CA GLY A 582 22.04 13.54 9.78
C GLY A 582 21.75 13.00 8.39
N ALA A 583 20.47 12.74 8.15
CA ALA A 583 19.88 12.47 6.85
C ALA A 583 18.67 13.39 6.66
N ILE A 584 18.20 13.54 5.41
CA ILE A 584 17.15 14.50 5.05
C ILE A 584 15.88 14.31 5.89
N GLY A 585 15.37 13.09 6.08
CA GLY A 585 14.15 12.87 6.86
C GLY A 585 14.27 13.37 8.31
N GLY A 586 15.41 13.10 8.96
CA GLY A 586 15.68 13.61 10.30
C GLY A 586 15.88 15.13 10.35
N ALA A 587 16.48 15.70 9.30
CA ALA A 587 16.67 17.16 9.20
C ALA A 587 15.35 17.89 8.97
N LEU A 588 14.44 17.34 8.18
CA LEU A 588 13.09 17.85 7.99
C LEU A 588 12.33 17.80 9.31
N ARG A 589 12.26 16.64 9.97
CA ARG A 589 11.57 16.49 11.26
C ARG A 589 12.05 17.48 12.32
N MET A 590 13.36 17.68 12.39
CA MET A 590 13.99 18.53 13.40
C MET A 590 14.16 19.96 12.95
N ASN A 591 13.66 20.36 11.77
CA ASN A 591 14.06 21.61 11.09
C ASN A 591 15.55 21.91 11.37
N ALA A 592 16.46 21.02 10.94
CA ALA A 592 17.84 21.08 11.41
C ALA A 592 18.55 22.33 10.91
N GLY A 593 19.30 23.00 11.78
CA GLY A 593 20.02 24.22 11.42
C GLY A 593 21.43 24.32 11.98
N ALA A 594 22.21 25.18 11.33
CA ALA A 594 23.57 25.56 11.68
C ALA A 594 23.94 26.87 10.98
N MET A 595 24.95 27.58 11.48
CA MET A 595 25.54 28.75 10.80
C MET A 595 24.48 29.80 10.37
N GLY A 596 23.43 29.97 11.17
CA GLY A 596 22.36 30.94 10.92
C GLY A 596 21.26 30.51 9.95
N ASN A 597 21.34 29.31 9.37
CA ASN A 597 20.37 28.78 8.41
C ASN A 597 19.72 27.48 8.91
N TRP A 598 18.55 27.16 8.37
CA TRP A 598 17.67 26.07 8.77
C TRP A 598 17.21 25.25 7.57
N MET A 599 16.88 23.97 7.80
CA MET A 599 16.42 23.06 6.76
C MET A 599 15.25 23.64 5.95
N PHE A 600 14.25 24.23 6.62
CA PHE A 600 13.11 24.81 5.94
C PHE A 600 13.41 26.11 5.19
N ASP A 601 14.60 26.70 5.31
CA ASP A 601 15.00 27.85 4.48
C ASP A 601 15.20 27.46 3.02
N VAL A 602 15.56 26.19 2.76
CA VAL A 602 15.81 25.65 1.41
C VAL A 602 14.76 24.66 0.92
N VAL A 603 13.73 24.36 1.72
CA VAL A 603 12.62 23.48 1.32
C VAL A 603 11.64 24.23 0.41
N GLU A 604 11.31 23.65 -0.74
CA GLU A 604 10.19 24.08 -1.58
C GLU A 604 8.97 23.19 -1.34
N ARG A 605 9.14 21.86 -1.40
CA ARG A 605 8.10 20.85 -1.16
C ARG A 605 8.62 19.65 -0.37
N VAL A 606 7.72 18.95 0.34
CA VAL A 606 8.02 17.75 1.12
C VAL A 606 7.08 16.63 0.68
N GLN A 607 7.66 15.48 0.35
CA GLN A 607 6.89 14.25 0.18
C GLN A 607 6.60 13.69 1.58
N PHE A 608 5.34 13.71 1.96
CA PHE A 608 4.88 13.51 3.32
C PHE A 608 3.85 12.38 3.38
N LEU A 609 4.03 11.45 4.31
CA LEU A 609 3.04 10.45 4.65
C LEU A 609 2.38 10.88 5.96
N ASP A 610 1.07 11.12 5.94
CA ASP A 610 0.34 11.55 7.14
C ASP A 610 -0.01 10.38 8.08
N GLU A 611 -0.64 10.71 9.21
CA GLU A 611 -1.10 9.74 10.21
C GLU A 611 -2.16 8.75 9.68
N ALA A 612 -2.90 9.14 8.64
CA ALA A 612 -3.86 8.28 7.96
C ALA A 612 -3.19 7.35 6.93
N GLY A 613 -1.88 7.51 6.68
CA GLY A 613 -1.13 6.77 5.69
C GLY A 613 -1.38 7.24 4.26
N GLN A 614 -1.86 8.47 4.07
CA GLN A 614 -2.00 9.10 2.76
C GLN A 614 -0.70 9.79 2.37
N LEU A 615 -0.28 9.56 1.12
CA LEU A 615 0.89 10.22 0.54
C LEU A 615 0.49 11.58 0.00
N GLN A 616 1.27 12.60 0.32
CA GLN A 616 1.05 13.98 -0.10
C GLN A 616 2.36 14.61 -0.56
N ASP A 617 2.29 15.52 -1.53
CA ASP A 617 3.39 16.38 -1.94
C ASP A 617 3.05 17.82 -1.55
N LEU A 618 3.53 18.24 -0.38
CA LEU A 618 3.08 19.47 0.27
C LEU A 618 4.10 20.60 0.12
N PRO A 619 3.65 21.83 -0.20
CA PRO A 619 4.52 22.99 -0.21
C PRO A 619 4.96 23.38 1.20
N LYS A 620 6.07 24.14 1.28
CA LYS A 620 6.67 24.60 2.55
C LYS A 620 5.66 25.28 3.50
N ASP A 621 4.72 26.05 2.97
CA ASP A 621 3.72 26.81 3.73
C ASP A 621 2.63 25.95 4.38
N ALA A 622 2.53 24.66 4.01
CA ALA A 622 1.68 23.70 4.68
C ALA A 622 2.25 23.21 6.03
N PHE A 623 3.48 23.57 6.38
CA PHE A 623 4.17 23.09 7.60
C PHE A 623 4.34 24.18 8.65
N HIS A 624 4.03 23.85 9.89
CA HIS A 624 4.31 24.70 11.05
C HIS A 624 5.65 24.30 11.67
N PHE A 625 6.70 25.07 11.36
CA PHE A 625 8.06 24.81 11.80
C PHE A 625 8.63 25.92 12.68
N GLY A 626 9.45 25.53 13.63
CA GLY A 626 10.17 26.41 14.55
C GLY A 626 11.55 25.85 14.90
N TYR A 627 12.11 26.31 16.02
CA TYR A 627 13.38 25.77 16.52
C TYR A 627 13.21 24.29 16.89
N ARG A 628 13.94 23.42 16.18
CA ARG A 628 13.99 21.96 16.45
C ARG A 628 12.65 21.21 16.35
N LYS A 629 11.64 21.78 15.70
CA LYS A 629 10.29 21.21 15.63
C LYS A 629 9.62 21.51 14.30
N VAL A 630 8.98 20.49 13.74
CA VAL A 630 7.97 20.61 12.67
C VAL A 630 6.76 19.80 13.11
N GLU A 631 5.61 20.44 13.24
CA GLU A 631 4.44 19.83 13.89
C GLU A 631 3.91 18.62 13.11
N GLU A 632 3.72 18.76 11.81
CA GLU A 632 3.13 17.73 10.95
C GLU A 632 4.06 16.52 10.84
N ILE A 633 5.35 16.75 10.64
CA ILE A 633 6.37 15.69 10.54
C ILE A 633 6.62 15.01 11.90
N SER A 634 6.21 15.62 13.01
CA SER A 634 6.28 14.95 14.31
C SER A 634 5.23 13.85 14.48
N ARG A 635 4.15 13.90 13.69
CA ARG A 635 3.04 12.93 13.72
C ARG A 635 2.99 12.04 12.46
N GLY A 636 3.45 12.54 11.32
CA GLY A 636 3.64 11.77 10.10
C GLY A 636 5.11 11.46 9.80
N ILE A 637 5.41 11.20 8.52
CA ILE A 637 6.74 10.80 8.06
C ILE A 637 7.14 11.63 6.83
N ALA A 638 8.28 12.33 6.92
CA ALA A 638 8.89 12.95 5.75
C ALA A 638 9.69 11.91 4.96
N LEU A 639 9.27 11.64 3.74
CA LEU A 639 9.84 10.63 2.83
C LEU A 639 10.92 11.21 1.91
N GLY A 640 10.93 12.53 1.75
CA GLY A 640 11.90 13.27 0.95
C GLY A 640 11.51 14.74 0.87
N ALA A 641 12.34 15.53 0.21
CA ALA A 641 11.99 16.92 -0.09
C ALA A 641 12.58 17.37 -1.42
N ILE A 642 11.85 18.27 -2.07
CA ILE A 642 12.39 19.11 -3.14
C ILE A 642 12.94 20.35 -2.46
N LEU A 643 14.25 20.50 -2.62
CA LEU A 643 15.02 21.61 -2.10
C LEU A 643 15.36 22.56 -3.23
N LYS A 644 15.36 23.86 -2.97
CA LYS A 644 15.59 24.88 -3.98
C LYS A 644 16.65 25.86 -3.53
N SER A 645 17.63 26.05 -4.40
CA SER A 645 18.57 27.15 -4.26
C SER A 645 17.99 28.45 -4.82
N LEU A 646 18.34 29.56 -4.18
CA LEU A 646 18.02 30.90 -4.66
C LEU A 646 19.18 31.52 -5.47
N GLU A 647 20.36 30.88 -5.47
CA GLU A 647 21.61 31.46 -5.96
C GLU A 647 22.45 30.43 -6.70
N ALA A 648 22.98 30.82 -7.86
CA ALA A 648 23.94 30.02 -8.61
C ALA A 648 25.35 30.60 -8.41
N GLU A 649 26.29 29.75 -8.00
CA GLU A 649 27.70 30.09 -7.79
C GLU A 649 28.61 29.04 -8.43
N ASP A 650 29.90 29.36 -8.58
CA ASP A 650 30.88 28.37 -9.00
C ASP A 650 31.12 27.32 -7.91
N GLU A 651 31.41 26.08 -8.33
CA GLU A 651 31.61 24.94 -7.44
C GLU A 651 32.74 25.18 -6.42
N ALA A 652 33.79 25.95 -6.78
CA ALA A 652 34.94 26.15 -5.91
C ALA A 652 34.59 27.04 -4.70
N SER A 653 33.85 28.14 -4.91
CA SER A 653 33.33 29.00 -3.84
C SER A 653 32.48 28.21 -2.83
N ILE A 654 31.55 27.39 -3.33
CA ILE A 654 30.66 26.58 -2.49
C ILE A 654 31.48 25.58 -1.65
N ARG A 655 32.45 24.91 -2.28
CA ARG A 655 33.33 23.94 -1.58
C ARG A 655 34.19 24.60 -0.50
N GLU A 656 34.73 25.79 -0.75
CA GLU A 656 35.52 26.52 0.24
C GLU A 656 34.68 26.85 1.49
N ARG A 657 33.43 27.27 1.31
CA ARG A 657 32.49 27.51 2.41
C ARG A 657 32.16 26.22 3.18
N MET A 658 31.90 25.11 2.47
CA MET A 658 31.69 23.80 3.09
C MET A 658 32.88 23.36 3.95
N ASP A 659 34.11 23.50 3.45
CA ASP A 659 35.34 23.12 4.16
C ASP A 659 35.56 23.97 5.42
N SER A 660 35.26 25.27 5.34
CA SER A 660 35.28 26.19 6.47
C SER A 660 34.30 25.77 7.57
N TYR A 661 33.05 25.46 7.22
CA TYR A 661 32.02 25.03 8.17
C TYR A 661 32.35 23.68 8.82
N SER A 662 32.83 22.72 8.01
CA SER A 662 33.26 21.40 8.48
C SER A 662 34.41 21.52 9.49
N SER A 663 35.39 22.39 9.21
CA SER A 663 36.55 22.63 10.07
C SER A 663 36.17 23.27 11.40
N SER A 664 35.29 24.29 11.37
CA SER A 664 34.80 24.98 12.57
C SER A 664 34.05 24.02 13.52
N ARG A 665 33.20 23.13 12.99
CA ARG A 665 32.48 22.12 13.79
C ARG A 665 33.42 21.09 14.41
N LYS A 666 34.38 20.56 13.63
CA LYS A 666 35.36 19.57 14.11
C LYS A 666 36.24 20.10 15.25
N ALA A 667 36.48 21.41 15.29
CA ALA A 667 37.27 22.05 16.33
C ALA A 667 36.47 22.33 17.62
N SER A 668 35.16 22.56 17.51
CA SER A 668 34.31 23.02 18.61
C SER A 668 33.47 21.92 19.30
N GLN A 669 33.43 20.71 18.76
CA GLN A 669 32.58 19.62 19.25
C GLN A 669 33.38 18.35 19.58
N PRO A 670 32.97 17.56 20.59
CA PRO A 670 33.65 16.32 20.93
C PRO A 670 33.52 15.26 19.83
N ARG A 671 34.52 14.38 19.75
CA ARG A 671 34.53 13.23 18.83
C ARG A 671 33.97 11.96 19.46
N ASP A 672 33.90 11.92 20.79
CA ASP A 672 33.32 10.81 21.54
C ASP A 672 31.82 10.61 21.21
N PRO A 673 31.29 9.38 21.35
CA PRO A 673 29.87 9.10 21.10
C PRO A 673 28.97 9.99 21.97
N SER A 674 28.03 10.70 21.35
CA SER A 674 27.08 11.61 22.01
C SER A 674 25.81 11.77 21.16
N ALA A 675 24.74 12.33 21.74
CA ALA A 675 23.49 12.68 21.04
C ALA A 675 23.43 14.17 20.61
N GLY A 676 24.59 14.79 20.41
CA GLY A 676 24.68 16.22 20.13
C GLY A 676 24.49 17.09 21.38
N CYS A 677 23.99 18.31 21.18
CA CYS A 677 23.63 19.21 22.27
C CYS A 677 22.52 18.59 23.13
N ILE A 678 22.77 18.42 24.43
CA ILE A 678 21.84 17.78 25.34
C ILE A 678 20.70 18.72 25.77
N PHE A 679 20.97 20.03 25.89
CA PHE A 679 19.97 21.04 26.27
C PHE A 679 19.72 22.06 25.16
N LYS A 680 18.49 22.60 25.12
CA LYS A 680 18.16 23.79 24.33
C LYS A 680 18.87 25.01 24.89
N ASN A 681 19.09 26.02 24.06
CA ASN A 681 19.60 27.30 24.53
C ASN A 681 18.48 28.09 25.25
N PRO A 682 18.68 28.50 26.52
CA PRO A 682 17.71 29.35 27.21
C PRO A 682 17.71 30.77 26.64
N GLU A 683 16.62 31.50 26.86
CA GLU A 683 16.47 32.87 26.34
C GLU A 683 17.64 33.79 26.77
N GLY A 684 18.25 34.47 25.79
CA GLY A 684 19.36 35.38 26.01
C GLY A 684 20.71 34.73 26.39
N ASN A 685 20.82 33.40 26.41
CA ASN A 685 22.07 32.71 26.77
C ASN A 685 22.28 31.40 25.99
N PHE A 686 23.43 30.75 26.21
CA PHE A 686 23.74 29.46 25.61
C PHE A 686 23.94 28.42 26.70
N ALA A 687 23.30 27.25 26.56
CA ALA A 687 23.40 26.20 27.57
C ALA A 687 24.85 25.76 27.79
N GLY A 688 25.62 25.63 26.70
CA GLY A 688 27.06 25.34 26.78
C GLY A 688 27.84 26.39 27.56
N LYS A 689 27.56 27.68 27.34
CA LYS A 689 28.22 28.78 28.07
C LYS A 689 27.91 28.73 29.56
N LEU A 690 26.67 28.44 29.94
CA LEU A 690 26.27 28.30 31.35
C LEU A 690 27.01 27.13 31.99
N ILE A 691 27.02 25.96 31.36
CA ILE A 691 27.69 24.75 31.87
C ILE A 691 29.21 24.97 32.05
N ASP A 692 29.84 25.65 31.09
CA ASP A 692 31.25 26.02 31.14
C ASP A 692 31.53 27.00 32.28
N THR A 693 30.73 28.08 32.38
CA THR A 693 30.91 29.15 33.37
C THR A 693 30.77 28.65 34.80
N TYR A 694 29.82 27.74 35.04
CA TYR A 694 29.51 27.24 36.38
C TYR A 694 30.28 25.95 36.75
N GLY A 695 31.28 25.58 35.94
CA GLY A 695 32.26 24.53 36.26
C GLY A 695 31.67 23.13 36.31
N VAL A 696 30.73 22.82 35.42
CA VAL A 696 30.02 21.52 35.40
C VAL A 696 30.64 20.53 34.38
N LYS A 697 31.59 20.98 33.57
CA LYS A 697 32.41 20.10 32.70
C LYS A 697 33.13 19.01 33.51
N GLY A 698 33.26 17.82 32.93
CA GLY A 698 33.86 16.65 33.57
C GLY A 698 32.98 15.98 34.62
N MET A 699 31.78 16.48 34.91
CA MET A 699 30.83 15.82 35.81
C MET A 699 30.43 14.45 35.23
N ARG A 700 30.42 13.42 36.08
CA ARG A 700 30.15 12.04 35.70
C ARG A 700 29.04 11.38 36.51
N VAL A 701 28.31 10.50 35.84
CA VAL A 701 27.47 9.45 36.44
C VAL A 701 27.73 8.18 35.63
N GLY A 702 28.12 7.10 36.31
CA GLY A 702 28.59 5.89 35.63
C GLY A 702 29.69 6.22 34.61
N ALA A 703 29.47 5.83 33.35
CA ALA A 703 30.37 6.14 32.24
C ALA A 703 29.89 7.32 31.35
N ALA A 704 28.80 7.99 31.72
CA ALA A 704 28.36 9.23 31.09
C ALA A 704 29.10 10.43 31.69
N GLU A 705 29.54 11.36 30.83
CA GLU A 705 30.33 12.53 31.24
C GLU A 705 29.93 13.80 30.49
N VAL A 706 29.88 14.94 31.19
CA VAL A 706 29.79 16.26 30.55
C VAL A 706 31.12 16.58 29.87
N SER A 707 31.11 16.76 28.55
CA SER A 707 32.31 16.92 27.73
C SER A 707 33.18 18.11 28.14
N ASP A 708 34.48 17.88 28.23
CA ASP A 708 35.47 18.96 28.42
C ASP A 708 35.60 19.86 27.18
N VAL A 709 35.25 19.37 25.99
CA VAL A 709 35.34 20.13 24.74
C VAL A 709 34.21 21.17 24.68
N HIS A 710 32.96 20.73 24.87
CA HIS A 710 31.78 21.60 24.81
C HIS A 710 30.77 21.22 25.90
N GLY A 711 30.48 22.12 26.85
CA GLY A 711 29.69 21.78 28.05
C GLY A 711 28.28 21.30 27.77
N ASN A 712 27.67 21.69 26.65
CA ASN A 712 26.34 21.18 26.27
C ASN A 712 26.33 19.75 25.69
N PHE A 713 27.44 19.01 25.74
CA PHE A 713 27.49 17.63 25.24
C PHE A 713 27.70 16.67 26.40
N ILE A 714 26.91 15.59 26.42
CA ILE A 714 27.18 14.42 27.24
C ILE A 714 27.78 13.35 26.34
N VAL A 715 28.96 12.86 26.73
CA VAL A 715 29.70 11.82 26.01
C VAL A 715 29.62 10.49 26.73
N ASN A 716 29.53 9.41 25.95
CA ASN A 716 29.66 8.04 26.42
C ASN A 716 31.14 7.65 26.40
N ARG A 717 31.75 7.46 27.58
CA ARG A 717 33.15 7.02 27.72
C ARG A 717 33.35 5.51 27.50
N GLY A 718 32.28 4.80 27.12
CA GLY A 718 32.23 3.35 26.96
C GLY A 718 31.50 2.71 28.14
N GLY A 719 30.38 2.04 27.86
CA GLY A 719 29.58 1.35 28.87
C GLY A 719 28.56 2.22 29.62
N ALA A 720 28.32 3.46 29.20
CA ALA A 720 27.29 4.29 29.80
C ALA A 720 25.88 3.75 29.49
N THR A 721 24.98 3.85 30.47
CA THR A 721 23.56 3.49 30.33
C THR A 721 22.70 4.72 30.05
N ALA A 722 21.47 4.54 29.58
CA ALA A 722 20.52 5.63 29.44
C ALA A 722 20.17 6.23 30.81
N THR A 723 20.06 5.37 31.82
CA THR A 723 19.88 5.75 33.23
C THR A 723 20.99 6.67 33.73
N ASP A 724 22.26 6.37 33.41
CA ASP A 724 23.40 7.22 33.76
C ASP A 724 23.25 8.64 33.17
N VAL A 725 22.83 8.71 31.91
CA VAL A 725 22.66 9.97 31.17
C VAL A 725 21.51 10.79 31.75
N ILE A 726 20.38 10.16 32.05
CA ILE A 726 19.21 10.82 32.66
C ILE A 726 19.59 11.38 34.04
N GLU A 727 20.29 10.62 34.87
CA GLU A 727 20.75 11.08 36.17
C GLU A 727 21.79 12.20 36.05
N LEU A 728 22.70 12.13 35.08
CA LEU A 728 23.64 13.21 34.80
C LEU A 728 22.91 14.49 34.35
N VAL A 729 21.93 14.36 33.46
CA VAL A 729 21.05 15.48 33.04
C VAL A 729 20.37 16.09 34.26
N ARG A 730 19.82 15.29 35.17
CA ARG A 730 19.19 15.76 36.42
C ARG A 730 20.16 16.58 37.28
N LYS A 731 21.39 16.07 37.48
CA LYS A 731 22.45 16.77 38.25
C LYS A 731 22.90 18.07 37.60
N VAL A 732 23.08 18.08 36.28
CA VAL A 732 23.46 19.29 35.54
C VAL A 732 22.37 20.35 35.66
N ARG A 733 21.09 19.99 35.45
CA ARG A 733 19.95 20.90 35.60
C ARG A 733 19.91 21.53 36.99
N ALA A 734 20.04 20.71 38.04
CA ALA A 734 20.05 21.18 39.42
C ALA A 734 21.23 22.13 39.71
N ALA A 735 22.43 21.79 39.24
CA ALA A 735 23.62 22.60 39.45
C ALA A 735 23.54 23.97 38.76
N ILE A 736 23.02 24.01 37.52
CA ILE A 736 22.85 25.26 36.77
C ILE A 736 21.73 26.11 37.36
N HIS A 737 20.60 25.51 37.71
CA HIS A 737 19.51 26.23 38.36
C HIS A 737 19.97 26.87 39.68
N ALA A 738 20.65 26.13 40.54
CA ALA A 738 21.13 26.63 41.83
C ALA A 738 22.13 27.80 41.70
N LYS A 739 22.97 27.81 40.66
CA LYS A 739 24.04 28.82 40.49
C LYS A 739 23.66 30.00 39.59
N SER A 740 22.66 29.84 38.73
CA SER A 740 22.35 30.81 37.67
C SER A 740 20.88 31.24 37.62
N GLY A 741 19.98 30.48 38.25
CA GLY A 741 18.53 30.65 38.13
C GLY A 741 17.93 30.12 36.81
N TYR A 742 18.76 29.76 35.81
CA TYR A 742 18.27 29.16 34.57
C TYR A 742 17.91 27.69 34.76
N ILE A 743 16.80 27.28 34.16
CA ILE A 743 16.38 25.87 34.08
C ILE A 743 16.69 25.40 32.67
N LEU A 744 17.59 24.43 32.56
CA LEU A 744 17.93 23.85 31.27
C LEU A 744 16.88 22.79 30.87
N GLU A 745 16.37 22.92 29.66
CA GLU A 745 15.44 21.97 29.04
C GLU A 745 16.20 21.01 28.12
N PRO A 746 15.99 19.70 28.21
CA PRO A 746 16.57 18.75 27.26
C PRO A 746 16.14 19.04 25.80
N GLU A 747 17.09 18.91 24.86
CA GLU A 747 16.87 18.98 23.40
C GLU A 747 16.86 17.58 22.76
N VAL A 748 17.66 16.64 23.30
CA VAL A 748 17.72 15.25 22.81
C VAL A 748 16.36 14.58 22.93
N LEU A 749 15.95 13.80 21.94
CA LEU A 749 14.73 13.00 22.05
C LEU A 749 14.99 11.78 22.94
N LEU A 750 14.07 11.50 23.86
CA LEU A 750 14.04 10.24 24.60
C LEU A 750 13.05 9.31 23.90
N LEU A 751 13.51 8.15 23.42
CA LEU A 751 12.67 7.25 22.63
C LEU A 751 11.56 6.64 23.49
N GLY A 752 10.30 6.80 23.07
CA GLY A 752 9.13 6.20 23.73
C GLY A 752 8.75 6.82 25.09
N GLN A 753 9.40 7.90 25.52
CA GLN A 753 9.14 8.53 26.84
C GLN A 753 9.29 10.05 26.75
N ALA A 754 8.60 10.80 27.62
CA ALA A 754 8.83 12.23 27.78
C ALA A 754 9.90 12.49 28.85
N TRP A 755 10.69 13.55 28.66
CA TRP A 755 11.69 13.96 29.66
C TRP A 755 11.07 14.37 30.99
N ASP A 756 9.86 14.92 30.97
CA ASP A 756 9.18 15.38 32.18
C ASP A 756 8.77 14.18 33.07
N ASP A 757 8.38 13.06 32.47
CA ASP A 757 8.04 11.83 33.19
C ASP A 757 9.23 11.26 33.95
N VAL A 758 10.43 11.32 33.36
CA VAL A 758 11.65 10.74 33.96
C VAL A 758 12.39 11.72 34.86
N LEU A 759 12.33 13.02 34.59
CA LEU A 759 13.03 14.03 35.38
C LEU A 759 12.19 14.56 36.56
N GLY A 760 10.86 14.41 36.51
CA GLY A 760 9.92 14.95 37.49
C GLY A 760 9.69 16.46 37.33
N ASP A 761 8.70 16.99 38.08
CA ASP A 761 8.27 18.38 37.97
C ASP A 761 9.39 19.39 38.26
N VAL A 762 9.40 20.48 37.50
CA VAL A 762 10.34 21.60 37.66
C VAL A 762 10.27 22.22 39.08
N GLU A 763 9.14 22.09 39.77
CA GLU A 763 8.98 22.52 41.16
C GLU A 763 9.87 21.74 42.15
N SER A 764 10.19 20.48 41.86
CA SER A 764 11.11 19.68 42.68
C SER A 764 12.53 20.26 42.71
N LEU A 765 12.94 20.98 41.65
CA LEU A 765 14.21 21.71 41.57
C LEU A 765 14.19 23.05 42.33
N LYS A 766 13.00 23.58 42.65
CA LYS A 766 12.81 24.82 43.44
C LYS A 766 12.71 24.54 44.94
N GLY A 767 12.35 23.32 45.35
CA GLY A 767 12.20 22.91 46.77
C GLY A 767 13.50 22.54 47.50
N GLY A 768 14.65 22.53 46.81
CA GLY A 768 15.94 22.05 47.34
C GLY A 768 16.76 23.05 48.17
N THR A 769 16.18 24.16 48.61
CA THR A 769 16.81 25.10 49.57
C THR A 769 16.05 25.09 50.90
N ASN A 770 16.29 24.07 51.72
CA ASN A 770 16.37 24.15 53.18
C ASN A 770 16.49 22.74 53.80
N CYS A 771 17.73 22.33 54.09
CA CYS A 771 18.05 21.58 55.30
C CYS A 771 19.45 22.03 55.73
N GLY A 772 19.51 22.69 56.88
CA GLY A 772 20.76 22.98 57.60
C GLY A 772 21.25 21.79 58.41
#